data_AF-A0A523RJ30-F1
#
_entry.id   AF-A0A523RJ30-F1
#
_cell.length_a   1.000
_cell.length_b   1.000
_cell.length_c   1.000
_cell.angle_alpha   90.00
_cell.angle_beta   90.00
_cell.angle_gamma   90.00
#
_symmetry.space_group_name_H-M   'P 1'
#
loop_
_entity.id
_entity.type
_entity.pdbx_description
1 polymer ?
#
loop_
_entity_poly.entity_id
_entity_poly.type
_entity_poly.pdbx_seq_one_letter_code
_entity_poly.pdbx_strand_id
1 'polypeptide(L)'
;MRNKLTLIKEKLKEVSKEHDFEKIFATFIFFLSIYREQLLFDQSKEIAELSVDYVKSEALRVVKENEDKKAIDLAINLIAKANDLSYAYLDNRKINFDEIYEIIVKIFIKLGKFSDADAVIDKILDKLLQVKLNKDLFKKQTDISAKEVKKAKEDYDEKRLKERESDIRSRAREAQQDKQAESRKRNALRRSHFDKGLKFLKKQDFRNALKEYNTHIPSLIDQNRLNLAGISLAVILLILYKLKRIEEFEKSLSKIKKSLGSLEKSFSETFPVILLDYIIDIEKLGDVIKFKEALQYVEYLALFDMELDLLNELLDKSKKQIDSEDTEHSIVERKKRFKRIQELEKHIFKDKRDIAKRKLMKNQYWKIAYEDLCNGKFEVAGNEYDDTILKLLDKQFFNQAAISLIISTIIMIKNKNVTLAKSYLNELLTRYSKYEKNLGDLPEIQILNELLYALENKDDEQFDLCLKILTNKLVLFECEIDLLKSLVPKEQEHEVEDVRLSREELAKKKELNIQLDQNFGILQKKMPDVRREQQEHLKKRNFMKNRIYTDVITLLEKNSFKDAGIEYLKLAYTLSKRKNFESSSLMLLLHGLALLIAKEPLKEIRININSYLSSLGLNKKLLKDTYPIRCIEFLLNVITHNVEKYLLTIKELLDILPLFEEEKYLIDNLLKEEGN
;
A
#
# COMPACT_ATOMS: atom_id res chain seq x y z
N MET A 1 5.20 -78.02 -26.49
CA MET A 1 5.33 -76.55 -26.31
C MET A 1 4.15 -75.89 -25.58
N ARG A 2 2.88 -76.26 -25.84
CA ARG A 2 1.70 -75.66 -25.17
C ARG A 2 1.80 -75.56 -23.63
N ASN A 3 2.22 -76.63 -22.92
CA ASN A 3 2.38 -76.60 -21.45
C ASN A 3 3.43 -75.60 -20.92
N LYS A 4 4.47 -75.28 -21.69
CA LYS A 4 5.53 -74.34 -21.23
C LYS A 4 5.08 -72.88 -21.37
N LEU A 5 4.31 -72.55 -22.41
CA LEU A 5 3.75 -71.22 -22.61
C LEU A 5 2.71 -70.89 -21.54
N THR A 6 1.84 -71.83 -21.18
CA THR A 6 0.87 -71.66 -20.09
C THR A 6 1.56 -71.36 -18.76
N LEU A 7 2.63 -72.11 -18.45
CA LEU A 7 3.45 -71.89 -17.25
C LEU A 7 4.15 -70.52 -17.25
N ILE A 8 4.68 -70.07 -18.40
CA ILE A 8 5.31 -68.74 -18.53
C ILE A 8 4.26 -67.64 -18.34
N LYS A 9 3.06 -67.79 -18.91
CA LYS A 9 1.95 -66.84 -18.72
C LYS A 9 1.51 -66.76 -17.25
N GLU A 10 1.39 -67.90 -16.58
CA GLU A 10 1.04 -67.95 -15.15
C GLU A 10 2.11 -67.26 -14.31
N LYS A 11 3.40 -67.57 -14.55
CA LYS A 11 4.50 -66.90 -13.84
C LYS A 11 4.59 -65.40 -14.13
N LEU A 12 4.35 -64.96 -15.37
CA LEU A 12 4.33 -63.52 -15.70
C LEU A 12 3.16 -62.80 -15.02
N LYS A 13 2.00 -63.46 -14.88
CA LYS A 13 0.86 -62.94 -14.09
C LYS A 13 1.10 -62.93 -12.58
N GLU A 14 1.96 -63.82 -12.07
CA GLU A 14 2.39 -63.80 -10.67
C GLU A 14 3.41 -62.70 -10.42
N VAL A 15 4.43 -62.58 -11.27
CA VAL A 15 5.48 -61.56 -11.18
C VAL A 15 4.94 -60.15 -11.42
N SER A 16 3.87 -60.00 -12.22
CA SER A 16 3.18 -58.71 -12.40
C SER A 16 2.52 -58.17 -11.11
N LYS A 17 2.55 -58.91 -10.00
CA LYS A 17 2.12 -58.43 -8.68
C LYS A 17 3.24 -57.80 -7.84
N GLU A 18 4.50 -57.86 -8.29
CA GLU A 18 5.64 -57.22 -7.62
C GLU A 18 5.69 -55.69 -7.87
N HIS A 19 6.39 -54.93 -7.01
CA HIS A 19 6.31 -53.45 -6.99
C HIS A 19 7.25 -52.70 -7.96
N ASP A 20 8.09 -53.39 -8.73
CA ASP A 20 9.07 -52.74 -9.61
C ASP A 20 8.64 -52.82 -11.09
N PHE A 21 7.89 -51.80 -11.53
CA PHE A 21 7.33 -51.74 -12.88
C PHE A 21 8.37 -51.90 -13.99
N GLU A 22 9.53 -51.22 -13.90
CA GLU A 22 10.52 -51.23 -14.98
C GLU A 22 11.20 -52.60 -15.10
N LYS A 23 11.46 -53.30 -13.99
CA LYS A 23 12.02 -54.66 -14.03
C LYS A 23 11.04 -55.67 -14.63
N ILE A 24 9.77 -55.59 -14.25
CA ILE A 24 8.73 -56.48 -14.76
C ILE A 24 8.48 -56.19 -16.25
N PHE A 25 8.41 -54.91 -16.62
CA PHE A 25 8.25 -54.50 -18.01
C PHE A 25 9.44 -54.95 -18.88
N ALA A 26 10.68 -54.82 -18.41
CA ALA A 26 11.86 -55.35 -19.10
C ALA A 26 11.78 -56.87 -19.32
N THR A 27 11.20 -57.61 -18.36
CA THR A 27 10.98 -59.05 -18.49
C THR A 27 9.98 -59.36 -19.61
N PHE A 28 8.89 -58.60 -19.72
CA PHE A 28 7.96 -58.70 -20.84
C PHE A 28 8.64 -58.44 -22.19
N ILE A 29 9.43 -57.37 -22.30
CA ILE A 29 10.17 -57.03 -23.52
C ILE A 29 11.16 -58.15 -23.91
N PHE A 30 11.87 -58.72 -22.94
CA PHE A 30 12.80 -59.83 -23.16
C PHE A 30 12.11 -61.09 -23.70
N PHE A 31 10.94 -61.45 -23.16
CA PHE A 31 10.18 -62.57 -23.71
C PHE A 31 9.66 -62.26 -25.11
N LEU A 32 9.19 -61.03 -25.36
CA LEU A 32 8.76 -60.60 -26.70
C LEU A 32 9.87 -60.73 -27.74
N SER A 33 11.10 -60.32 -27.41
CA SER A 33 12.24 -60.44 -28.32
C SER A 33 12.57 -61.91 -28.61
N ILE A 34 12.65 -62.76 -27.58
CA ILE A 34 12.91 -64.21 -27.75
C ILE A 34 11.86 -64.87 -28.64
N TYR A 35 10.57 -64.63 -28.38
CA TYR A 35 9.50 -65.24 -29.16
C TYR A 35 9.53 -64.77 -30.63
N ARG A 36 9.89 -63.49 -30.89
CA ARG A 36 10.03 -62.97 -32.25
C ARG A 36 11.25 -63.51 -32.98
N GLU A 37 12.40 -63.61 -32.31
CA GLU A 37 13.62 -64.22 -32.86
C GLU A 37 13.41 -65.70 -33.22
N GLN A 38 12.56 -66.40 -32.47
CA GLN A 38 12.19 -67.80 -32.73
C GLN A 38 11.02 -67.96 -33.72
N LEU A 39 10.56 -66.87 -34.36
CA LEU A 39 9.43 -66.85 -35.30
C LEU A 39 8.09 -67.35 -34.69
N LEU A 40 7.95 -67.25 -33.37
CA LEU A 40 6.76 -67.62 -32.61
C LEU A 40 5.81 -66.43 -32.49
N PHE A 41 5.23 -66.02 -33.63
CA PHE A 41 4.44 -64.80 -33.76
C PHE A 41 3.17 -64.80 -32.91
N ASP A 42 2.42 -65.90 -32.89
CA ASP A 42 1.19 -66.01 -32.11
C ASP A 42 1.47 -65.89 -30.61
N GLN A 43 2.53 -66.53 -30.12
CA GLN A 43 2.94 -66.44 -28.72
C GLN A 43 3.43 -65.04 -28.37
N SER A 44 4.16 -64.38 -29.28
CA SER A 44 4.57 -62.98 -29.08
C SER A 44 3.37 -62.04 -28.97
N LYS A 45 2.30 -62.29 -29.74
CA LYS A 45 1.06 -61.51 -29.71
C LYS A 45 0.37 -61.64 -28.35
N GLU A 46 0.27 -62.87 -27.84
CA GLU A 46 -0.33 -63.12 -26.52
C GLU A 46 0.47 -62.48 -25.35
N ILE A 47 1.80 -62.49 -25.42
CA ILE A 47 2.64 -61.80 -24.42
C ILE A 47 2.51 -60.27 -24.54
N ALA A 48 2.39 -59.75 -25.76
CA ALA A 48 2.21 -58.31 -25.99
C ALA A 48 0.86 -57.82 -25.45
N GLU A 49 -0.21 -58.60 -25.58
CA GLU A 49 -1.52 -58.29 -24.97
C GLU A 49 -1.41 -58.21 -23.43
N LEU A 50 -0.76 -59.19 -22.79
CA LEU A 50 -0.52 -59.17 -21.35
C LEU A 50 0.33 -57.96 -20.91
N SER A 51 1.32 -57.58 -21.73
CA SER A 51 2.18 -56.42 -21.48
C SER A 51 1.39 -55.11 -21.55
N VAL A 52 0.51 -54.97 -22.55
CA VAL A 52 -0.36 -53.80 -22.70
C VAL A 52 -1.32 -53.67 -21.51
N ASP A 53 -1.94 -54.77 -21.07
CA ASP A 53 -2.84 -54.77 -19.92
C ASP A 53 -2.12 -54.42 -18.61
N TYR A 54 -0.88 -54.86 -18.44
CA TYR A 54 -0.04 -54.48 -17.32
C TYR A 54 0.28 -52.97 -17.32
N VAL A 55 0.70 -52.42 -18.47
CA VAL A 55 0.97 -50.98 -18.63
C VAL A 55 -0.27 -50.12 -18.37
N LYS A 56 -1.45 -50.56 -18.82
CA LYS A 56 -2.72 -49.88 -18.53
C LYS A 56 -3.03 -49.83 -17.04
N SER A 57 -2.84 -50.96 -16.36
CA SER A 57 -3.12 -51.08 -14.93
C SER A 57 -2.20 -50.16 -14.13
N GLU A 58 -0.93 -50.06 -14.52
CA GLU A 58 0.02 -49.14 -13.92
C GLU A 58 -0.31 -47.66 -14.21
N ALA A 59 -0.67 -47.34 -15.45
CA ALA A 59 -1.09 -45.97 -15.80
C ALA A 59 -2.33 -45.54 -15.00
N LEU A 60 -3.31 -46.43 -14.82
CA LEU A 60 -4.46 -46.18 -13.95
C LEU A 60 -4.05 -45.96 -12.49
N ARG A 61 -3.10 -46.74 -11.98
CA ARG A 61 -2.59 -46.61 -10.60
C ARG A 61 -1.93 -45.24 -10.39
N VAL A 62 -1.04 -44.84 -11.30
CA VAL A 62 -0.31 -43.57 -11.21
C VAL A 62 -1.25 -42.35 -11.16
N VAL A 63 -2.29 -42.33 -12.00
CA VAL A 63 -3.24 -41.20 -12.06
C VAL A 63 -4.24 -41.24 -10.89
N LYS A 64 -4.53 -42.41 -10.31
CA LYS A 64 -5.40 -42.52 -9.12
C LYS A 64 -4.66 -42.14 -7.81
N GLU A 65 -3.37 -42.44 -7.71
CA GLU A 65 -2.57 -42.18 -6.50
C GLU A 65 -2.09 -40.72 -6.42
N ASN A 66 -1.89 -40.03 -7.54
CA ASN A 66 -1.31 -38.69 -7.57
C ASN A 66 -2.10 -37.75 -8.52
N GLU A 67 -2.62 -36.63 -8.00
CA GLU A 67 -3.38 -35.62 -8.78
C GLU A 67 -2.50 -34.50 -9.38
N ASP A 68 -1.19 -34.74 -9.53
CA ASP A 68 -0.22 -33.73 -9.95
C ASP A 68 0.17 -33.84 -11.44
N LYS A 69 0.71 -32.75 -12.00
CA LYS A 69 1.20 -32.71 -13.39
C LYS A 69 2.20 -33.83 -13.71
N LYS A 70 3.09 -34.18 -12.75
CA LYS A 70 4.06 -35.27 -12.92
C LYS A 70 3.38 -36.63 -13.12
N ALA A 71 2.27 -36.88 -12.44
CA ALA A 71 1.50 -38.12 -12.57
C ALA A 71 0.85 -38.22 -13.96
N ILE A 72 0.34 -37.09 -14.48
CA ILE A 72 -0.19 -37.00 -15.84
C ILE A 72 0.91 -37.29 -16.87
N ASP A 73 2.09 -36.66 -16.73
CA ASP A 73 3.21 -36.87 -17.65
C ASP A 73 3.68 -38.34 -17.66
N LEU A 74 3.76 -38.97 -16.48
CA LEU A 74 4.07 -40.39 -16.34
C LEU A 74 3.01 -41.29 -17.00
N ALA A 75 1.73 -41.00 -16.81
CA ALA A 75 0.65 -41.76 -17.43
C ALA A 75 0.64 -41.63 -18.96
N ILE A 76 0.91 -40.43 -19.50
CA ILE A 76 1.06 -40.22 -20.95
C ILE A 76 2.24 -41.04 -21.50
N ASN A 77 3.36 -41.08 -20.79
CA ASN A 77 4.51 -41.91 -21.18
C ASN A 77 4.18 -43.41 -21.18
N LEU A 78 3.41 -43.88 -20.20
CA LEU A 78 2.94 -45.27 -20.15
C LEU A 78 1.98 -45.58 -21.30
N ILE A 79 1.06 -44.67 -21.64
CA ILE A 79 0.19 -44.79 -22.81
C ILE A 79 1.01 -44.89 -24.11
N ALA A 80 2.08 -44.08 -24.24
CA ALA A 80 2.98 -44.15 -25.39
C ALA A 80 3.67 -45.53 -25.48
N LYS A 81 4.24 -46.04 -24.37
CA LYS A 81 4.83 -47.39 -24.31
C LYS A 81 3.85 -48.49 -24.74
N ALA A 82 2.58 -48.40 -24.34
CA ALA A 82 1.55 -49.36 -24.75
C ALA A 82 1.20 -49.26 -26.24
N ASN A 83 1.16 -48.05 -26.81
CA ASN A 83 0.95 -47.86 -28.25
C ASN A 83 2.12 -48.39 -29.08
N ASP A 84 3.35 -48.19 -28.61
CA ASP A 84 4.56 -48.73 -29.27
C ASP A 84 4.52 -50.27 -29.31
N LEU A 85 4.10 -50.91 -28.21
CA LEU A 85 3.87 -52.36 -28.16
C LEU A 85 2.79 -52.80 -29.15
N SER A 86 1.71 -52.04 -29.26
CA SER A 86 0.65 -52.34 -30.22
C SER A 86 1.12 -52.27 -31.67
N TYR A 87 1.89 -51.22 -31.98
CA TYR A 87 2.45 -50.99 -33.30
C TYR A 87 3.43 -52.10 -33.69
N ALA A 88 4.33 -52.47 -32.77
CA ALA A 88 5.39 -53.46 -33.02
C ALA A 88 4.88 -54.91 -33.05
N TYR A 89 3.89 -55.26 -32.21
CA TYR A 89 3.56 -56.67 -31.97
C TYR A 89 2.08 -57.05 -32.18
N LEU A 90 1.16 -56.09 -32.24
CA LEU A 90 -0.30 -56.33 -32.29
C LEU A 90 -0.97 -55.77 -33.56
N ASP A 91 -0.22 -55.62 -34.66
CA ASP A 91 -0.75 -55.15 -35.95
C ASP A 91 -1.41 -53.76 -35.85
N ASN A 92 -0.87 -52.89 -34.99
CA ASN A 92 -1.36 -51.53 -34.78
C ASN A 92 -2.84 -51.47 -34.29
N ARG A 93 -3.23 -52.44 -33.45
CA ARG A 93 -4.54 -52.46 -32.81
C ARG A 93 -4.76 -51.20 -31.98
N LYS A 94 -5.91 -50.52 -32.16
CA LYS A 94 -6.28 -49.38 -31.30
C LYS A 94 -6.55 -49.85 -29.87
N ILE A 95 -5.81 -49.29 -28.93
CA ILE A 95 -5.95 -49.57 -27.51
C ILE A 95 -6.89 -48.53 -26.88
N ASN A 96 -7.90 -48.98 -26.12
CA ASN A 96 -8.78 -48.09 -25.35
C ASN A 96 -8.11 -47.68 -24.01
N PHE A 97 -8.01 -46.37 -23.77
CA PHE A 97 -7.49 -45.73 -22.54
C PHE A 97 -8.50 -44.74 -21.91
N ASP A 98 -9.78 -44.83 -22.25
CA ASP A 98 -10.83 -43.87 -21.89
C ASP A 98 -10.92 -43.62 -20.37
N GLU A 99 -10.79 -44.67 -19.54
CA GLU A 99 -10.81 -44.55 -18.08
C GLU A 99 -9.62 -43.70 -17.56
N ILE A 100 -8.43 -43.84 -18.16
CA ILE A 100 -7.25 -43.04 -17.78
C ILE A 100 -7.45 -41.59 -18.20
N TYR A 101 -7.94 -41.36 -19.42
CA TYR A 101 -8.20 -40.02 -19.93
C TYR A 101 -9.30 -39.30 -19.14
N GLU A 102 -10.36 -40.01 -18.71
CA GLU A 102 -11.40 -39.44 -17.84
C GLU A 102 -10.81 -38.85 -16.56
N ILE A 103 -9.89 -39.57 -15.91
CA ILE A 103 -9.27 -39.12 -14.66
C ILE A 103 -8.33 -37.94 -14.93
N ILE A 104 -7.53 -37.98 -15.99
CA ILE A 104 -6.65 -36.88 -16.41
C ILE A 104 -7.47 -35.60 -16.67
N VAL A 105 -8.59 -35.70 -17.37
CA VAL A 105 -9.50 -34.57 -17.65
C VAL A 105 -10.03 -33.97 -16.34
N LYS A 106 -10.48 -34.81 -15.40
CA LYS A 106 -10.93 -34.34 -14.08
C LYS A 106 -9.82 -33.61 -13.32
N ILE A 107 -8.59 -34.08 -13.38
CA ILE A 107 -7.43 -33.40 -12.78
C ILE A 107 -7.19 -32.04 -13.46
N PHE A 108 -7.21 -31.97 -14.80
CA PHE A 108 -7.03 -30.70 -15.51
C PHE A 108 -8.13 -29.67 -15.21
N ILE A 109 -9.39 -30.12 -15.09
CA ILE A 109 -10.52 -29.28 -14.67
C ILE A 109 -10.29 -28.75 -13.25
N LYS A 110 -9.81 -29.59 -12.31
CA LYS A 110 -9.46 -29.15 -10.95
C LYS A 110 -8.32 -28.12 -10.94
N LEU A 111 -7.33 -28.29 -11.81
CA LEU A 111 -6.17 -27.40 -11.94
C LEU A 111 -6.46 -26.12 -12.73
N GLY A 112 -7.67 -25.93 -13.26
CA GLY A 112 -8.05 -24.75 -14.06
C GLY A 112 -7.43 -24.70 -15.46
N LYS A 113 -6.96 -25.85 -15.98
CA LYS A 113 -6.33 -25.96 -17.30
C LYS A 113 -7.30 -26.47 -18.35
N PHE A 114 -8.26 -25.63 -18.73
CA PHE A 114 -9.37 -26.03 -19.61
C PHE A 114 -8.93 -26.44 -21.02
N SER A 115 -7.95 -25.74 -21.61
CA SER A 115 -7.43 -26.10 -22.95
C SER A 115 -6.76 -27.47 -22.97
N ASP A 116 -6.05 -27.84 -21.89
CA ASP A 116 -5.40 -29.14 -21.78
C ASP A 116 -6.44 -30.25 -21.55
N ALA A 117 -7.50 -29.95 -20.78
CA ALA A 117 -8.62 -30.86 -20.60
C ALA A 117 -9.34 -31.15 -21.93
N ASP A 118 -9.66 -30.13 -22.73
CA ASP A 118 -10.29 -30.30 -24.06
C ASP A 118 -9.43 -31.19 -24.97
N ALA A 119 -8.13 -30.94 -25.04
CA ALA A 119 -7.20 -31.72 -25.86
C ALA A 119 -7.12 -33.21 -25.45
N VAL A 120 -7.42 -33.55 -24.19
CA VAL A 120 -7.48 -34.93 -23.72
C VAL A 120 -8.87 -35.54 -23.95
N ILE A 121 -9.95 -34.77 -23.83
CA ILE A 121 -11.31 -35.23 -24.14
C ILE A 121 -11.40 -35.71 -25.60
N ASP A 122 -10.74 -35.03 -26.53
CA ASP A 122 -10.69 -35.42 -27.95
C ASP A 122 -10.03 -36.79 -28.21
N LYS A 123 -9.27 -37.31 -27.25
CA LYS A 123 -8.60 -38.62 -27.36
C LYS A 123 -9.46 -39.79 -26.85
N ILE A 124 -10.61 -39.50 -26.25
CA ILE A 124 -11.55 -40.51 -25.72
C ILE A 124 -12.34 -41.13 -26.88
N LEU A 125 -12.39 -42.46 -26.92
CA LEU A 125 -13.09 -43.22 -27.95
C LEU A 125 -14.60 -43.29 -27.70
N ASP A 126 -15.03 -43.39 -26.43
CA ASP A 126 -16.44 -43.35 -26.06
C ASP A 126 -17.06 -41.95 -26.21
N LYS A 127 -17.92 -41.81 -27.23
CA LYS A 127 -18.66 -40.58 -27.53
C LYS A 127 -19.57 -40.11 -26.40
N LEU A 128 -20.18 -41.02 -25.64
CA LEU A 128 -21.08 -40.64 -24.53
C LEU A 128 -20.27 -40.05 -23.38
N LEU A 129 -19.11 -40.65 -23.07
CA LEU A 129 -18.18 -40.15 -22.07
C LEU A 129 -17.61 -38.78 -22.48
N GLN A 130 -17.25 -38.62 -23.76
CA GLN A 130 -16.77 -37.36 -24.32
C GLN A 130 -17.78 -36.22 -24.14
N VAL A 131 -19.06 -36.45 -24.48
CA VAL A 131 -20.14 -35.47 -24.33
C VAL A 131 -20.36 -35.11 -22.86
N LYS A 132 -20.27 -36.08 -21.95
CA LYS A 132 -20.41 -35.84 -20.51
C LYS A 132 -19.30 -34.93 -19.99
N LEU A 133 -18.05 -35.23 -20.31
CA LEU A 133 -16.89 -34.45 -19.87
C LEU A 133 -16.88 -33.03 -20.44
N ASN A 134 -17.27 -32.85 -21.70
CA ASN A 134 -17.43 -31.52 -22.32
C ASN A 134 -18.50 -30.68 -21.60
N LYS A 135 -19.61 -31.29 -21.18
CA LYS A 135 -20.63 -30.58 -20.39
C LYS A 135 -20.10 -30.16 -19.01
N ASP A 136 -19.36 -31.04 -18.34
CA ASP A 136 -18.77 -30.74 -17.03
C ASP A 136 -17.73 -29.62 -17.11
N LEU A 137 -16.90 -29.63 -18.17
CA LEU A 137 -15.91 -28.58 -18.46
C LEU A 137 -16.59 -27.25 -18.75
N PHE A 138 -17.59 -27.22 -19.65
CA PHE A 138 -18.33 -26.02 -19.99
C PHE A 138 -19.01 -25.39 -18.75
N LYS A 139 -19.67 -26.22 -17.93
CA LYS A 139 -20.32 -25.76 -16.69
C LYS A 139 -19.32 -25.09 -15.74
N LYS A 140 -18.15 -25.70 -15.56
CA LYS A 140 -17.09 -25.12 -14.70
C LYS A 140 -16.53 -23.83 -15.25
N GLN A 141 -16.34 -23.72 -16.57
CA GLN A 141 -15.88 -22.50 -17.21
C GLN A 141 -16.91 -21.37 -17.07
N THR A 142 -18.21 -21.66 -17.25
CA THR A 142 -19.28 -20.68 -17.04
C THR A 142 -19.39 -20.20 -15.60
N ASP A 143 -19.21 -21.09 -14.62
CA ASP A 143 -19.22 -20.72 -13.19
C ASP A 143 -18.06 -19.78 -12.84
N ILE A 144 -16.89 -19.98 -13.45
CA ILE A 144 -15.72 -19.11 -13.26
C ILE A 144 -15.94 -17.75 -13.91
N SER A 145 -16.36 -17.71 -15.17
CA SER A 145 -16.68 -16.45 -15.86
C SER A 145 -17.75 -15.64 -15.11
N ALA A 146 -18.79 -16.29 -14.59
CA ALA A 146 -19.82 -15.61 -13.81
C ALA A 146 -19.27 -14.99 -12.51
N LYS A 147 -18.32 -15.66 -11.84
CA LYS A 147 -17.65 -15.12 -10.65
C LYS A 147 -16.72 -13.97 -11.00
N GLU A 148 -16.00 -14.05 -12.11
CA GLU A 148 -15.13 -12.97 -12.59
C GLU A 148 -15.93 -11.73 -12.96
N VAL A 149 -17.08 -11.87 -13.62
CA VAL A 149 -17.98 -10.75 -13.94
C VAL A 149 -18.53 -10.10 -12.67
N LYS A 150 -18.87 -10.88 -11.63
CA LYS A 150 -19.30 -10.33 -10.34
C LYS A 150 -18.18 -9.54 -9.66
N LYS A 151 -16.97 -10.10 -9.60
CA LYS A 151 -15.80 -9.40 -9.06
C LYS A 151 -15.48 -8.11 -9.82
N ALA A 152 -15.50 -8.16 -11.15
CA ALA A 152 -15.24 -6.98 -11.98
C ALA A 152 -16.29 -5.86 -11.74
N LYS A 153 -17.54 -6.23 -11.45
CA LYS A 153 -18.59 -5.27 -11.08
C LYS A 153 -18.34 -4.68 -9.69
N GLU A 154 -18.01 -5.51 -8.71
CA GLU A 154 -17.65 -5.07 -7.35
C GLU A 154 -16.42 -4.14 -7.37
N ASP A 155 -15.38 -4.49 -8.12
CA ASP A 155 -14.16 -3.68 -8.30
C ASP A 155 -14.46 -2.34 -8.99
N TYR A 156 -15.37 -2.32 -9.95
CA TYR A 156 -15.80 -1.10 -10.65
C TYR A 156 -16.60 -0.17 -9.71
N ASP A 157 -17.55 -0.72 -8.96
CA ASP A 157 -18.35 0.04 -7.99
C ASP A 157 -17.44 0.59 -6.86
N GLU A 158 -16.45 -0.18 -6.40
CA GLU A 158 -15.46 0.29 -5.42
C GLU A 158 -14.59 1.45 -5.96
N LYS A 159 -14.09 1.35 -7.19
CA LYS A 159 -13.32 2.44 -7.82
C LYS A 159 -14.15 3.71 -7.97
N ARG A 160 -15.40 3.59 -8.43
CA ARG A 160 -16.31 4.73 -8.58
C ARG A 160 -16.60 5.42 -7.24
N LEU A 161 -16.70 4.65 -6.16
CA LEU A 161 -16.89 5.20 -4.81
C LEU A 161 -15.64 5.92 -4.31
N LYS A 162 -14.44 5.37 -4.54
CA LYS A 162 -13.16 6.03 -4.19
C LYS A 162 -12.98 7.36 -4.93
N GLU A 163 -13.31 7.41 -6.22
CA GLU A 163 -13.27 8.65 -7.01
C GLU A 163 -14.25 9.70 -6.46
N ARG A 164 -15.48 9.29 -6.13
CA ARG A 164 -16.48 10.17 -5.53
C ARG A 164 -16.08 10.64 -4.13
N GLU A 165 -15.50 9.77 -3.32
CA GLU A 165 -15.01 10.14 -2.00
C GLU A 165 -13.91 11.20 -2.10
N SER A 166 -13.00 11.09 -3.08
CA SER A 166 -12.00 12.13 -3.33
C SER A 166 -12.62 13.48 -3.70
N ASP A 167 -13.66 13.50 -4.54
CA ASP A 167 -14.40 14.73 -4.88
C ASP A 167 -15.12 15.31 -3.65
N ILE A 168 -15.79 14.45 -2.86
CA ILE A 168 -16.44 14.85 -1.60
C ILE A 168 -15.42 15.46 -0.62
N ARG A 169 -14.25 14.84 -0.43
CA ARG A 169 -13.18 15.37 0.44
C ARG A 169 -12.69 16.74 -0.01
N SER A 170 -12.50 16.93 -1.32
CA SER A 170 -12.08 18.23 -1.86
C SER A 170 -13.13 19.31 -1.59
N ARG A 171 -14.38 19.05 -1.97
CA ARG A 171 -15.49 20.00 -1.79
C ARG A 171 -15.85 20.24 -0.33
N ALA A 172 -15.64 19.26 0.55
CA ALA A 172 -15.81 19.42 1.99
C ALA A 172 -14.84 20.46 2.57
N ARG A 173 -13.58 20.48 2.10
CA ARG A 173 -12.59 21.49 2.50
C ARG A 173 -13.00 22.88 2.03
N GLU A 174 -13.50 23.02 0.81
CA GLU A 174 -14.05 24.28 0.28
C GLU A 174 -15.25 24.74 1.12
N ALA A 175 -16.21 23.85 1.38
CA ALA A 175 -17.36 24.15 2.21
C ALA A 175 -16.98 24.55 3.64
N GLN A 176 -15.91 23.97 4.19
CA GLN A 176 -15.37 24.37 5.50
C GLN A 176 -14.87 25.81 5.52
N GLN A 177 -14.22 26.26 4.45
CA GLN A 177 -13.77 27.66 4.31
C GLN A 177 -14.96 28.62 4.20
N ASP A 178 -16.00 28.22 3.46
CA ASP A 178 -17.22 29.00 3.26
C ASP A 178 -18.20 28.94 4.44
N LYS A 179 -17.99 28.02 5.38
CA LYS A 179 -18.91 27.71 6.49
C LYS A 179 -19.31 28.94 7.30
N GLN A 180 -18.38 29.85 7.58
CA GLN A 180 -18.68 31.07 8.32
C GLN A 180 -19.58 32.04 7.54
N ALA A 181 -19.35 32.18 6.23
CA ALA A 181 -20.17 33.04 5.37
C ALA A 181 -21.59 32.49 5.23
N GLU A 182 -21.73 31.17 5.03
CA GLU A 182 -23.04 30.51 4.97
C GLU A 182 -23.76 30.54 6.33
N SER A 183 -23.04 30.40 7.44
CA SER A 183 -23.62 30.54 8.79
C SER A 183 -24.19 31.94 9.02
N ARG A 184 -23.50 33.01 8.56
CA ARG A 184 -24.04 34.39 8.63
C ARG A 184 -25.34 34.51 7.82
N LYS A 185 -25.40 33.95 6.61
CA LYS A 185 -26.61 33.94 5.77
C LYS A 185 -27.77 33.19 6.44
N ARG A 186 -27.51 32.03 7.05
CA ARG A 186 -28.52 31.26 7.80
C ARG A 186 -28.98 31.98 9.06
N ASN A 187 -28.08 32.62 9.80
CA ASN A 187 -28.41 33.41 10.98
C ASN A 187 -29.34 34.59 10.65
N ALA A 188 -29.11 35.28 9.52
CA ALA A 188 -30.01 36.33 9.05
C ALA A 188 -31.44 35.83 8.76
N LEU A 189 -31.57 34.59 8.29
CA LEU A 189 -32.85 33.92 8.00
C LEU A 189 -33.43 33.14 9.20
N ARG A 190 -32.78 33.17 10.36
CA ARG A 190 -33.14 32.31 11.50
C ARG A 190 -34.58 32.54 11.95
N ARG A 191 -34.97 33.80 12.14
CA ARG A 191 -36.33 34.16 12.63
C ARG A 191 -37.43 33.82 11.62
N SER A 192 -37.15 33.97 10.32
CA SER A 192 -38.16 33.78 9.27
C SER A 192 -38.35 32.31 8.88
N HIS A 193 -37.29 31.50 8.90
CA HIS A 193 -37.32 30.15 8.31
C HIS A 193 -36.92 29.01 9.26
N PHE A 194 -36.07 29.24 10.26
CA PHE A 194 -35.45 28.14 11.02
C PHE A 194 -35.90 28.04 12.48
N ASP A 195 -36.32 29.14 13.13
CA ASP A 195 -36.56 29.19 14.58
C ASP A 195 -37.61 28.16 15.06
N LYS A 196 -38.69 27.95 14.29
CA LYS A 196 -39.71 26.94 14.61
C LYS A 196 -39.16 25.51 14.51
N GLY A 197 -38.49 25.18 13.41
CA GLY A 197 -37.87 23.86 13.21
C GLY A 197 -36.82 23.54 14.28
N LEU A 198 -35.98 24.52 14.63
CA LEU A 198 -34.98 24.41 15.69
C LEU A 198 -35.61 24.19 17.08
N LYS A 199 -36.71 24.88 17.39
CA LYS A 199 -37.47 24.64 18.64
C LYS A 199 -38.04 23.22 18.73
N PHE A 200 -38.51 22.67 17.62
CA PHE A 200 -38.97 21.28 17.57
C PHE A 200 -37.83 20.28 17.71
N LEU A 201 -36.67 20.53 17.05
CA LEU A 201 -35.47 19.72 17.24
C LEU A 201 -35.00 19.70 18.70
N LYS A 202 -34.97 20.87 19.37
CA LYS A 202 -34.61 20.97 20.78
C LYS A 202 -35.55 20.17 21.70
N LYS A 203 -36.82 20.05 21.33
CA LYS A 203 -37.83 19.25 22.03
C LYS A 203 -37.84 17.77 21.63
N GLN A 204 -36.95 17.34 20.73
CA GLN A 204 -36.94 16.02 20.10
C GLN A 204 -38.24 15.66 19.34
N ASP A 205 -39.01 16.68 18.92
CA ASP A 205 -40.21 16.48 18.11
C ASP A 205 -39.84 16.44 16.62
N PHE A 206 -39.26 15.31 16.23
CA PHE A 206 -38.71 15.09 14.88
C PHE A 206 -39.76 15.17 13.77
N ARG A 207 -41.03 14.81 14.05
CA ARG A 207 -42.10 14.85 13.04
C ARG A 207 -42.50 16.27 12.70
N ASN A 208 -42.64 17.14 13.69
CA ASN A 208 -42.97 18.54 13.45
C ASN A 208 -41.75 19.32 12.93
N ALA A 209 -40.53 19.00 13.38
CA ALA A 209 -39.31 19.52 12.77
C ALA A 209 -39.25 19.20 11.26
N LEU A 210 -39.47 17.94 10.87
CA LEU A 210 -39.46 17.51 9.47
C LEU A 210 -40.44 18.32 8.59
N LYS A 211 -41.64 18.62 9.11
CA LYS A 211 -42.63 19.44 8.39
C LYS A 211 -42.14 20.88 8.18
N GLU A 212 -41.62 21.50 9.22
CA GLU A 212 -41.10 22.87 9.14
C GLU A 212 -39.92 22.96 8.16
N TYR A 213 -39.00 21.98 8.14
CA TYR A 213 -37.88 21.95 7.19
C TYR A 213 -38.32 21.76 5.74
N ASN A 214 -39.29 20.86 5.48
CA ASN A 214 -39.85 20.69 4.14
C ASN A 214 -40.58 21.94 3.63
N THR A 215 -41.17 22.73 4.53
CA THR A 215 -42.00 23.89 4.15
C THR A 215 -41.16 25.05 3.60
N HIS A 216 -39.93 25.26 4.11
CA HIS A 216 -39.12 26.41 3.71
C HIS A 216 -38.12 26.14 2.58
N ILE A 217 -37.87 24.87 2.22
CA ILE A 217 -36.99 24.52 1.08
C ILE A 217 -37.46 25.14 -0.24
N PRO A 218 -38.76 25.05 -0.63
CA PRO A 218 -39.25 25.73 -1.83
C PRO A 218 -39.00 27.24 -1.80
N SER A 219 -39.24 27.89 -0.65
CA SER A 219 -38.99 29.33 -0.50
C SER A 219 -37.51 29.70 -0.65
N LEU A 220 -36.59 28.87 -0.16
CA LEU A 220 -35.14 29.07 -0.35
C LEU A 220 -34.72 28.89 -1.81
N ILE A 221 -35.31 27.92 -2.50
CA ILE A 221 -35.11 27.69 -3.93
C ILE A 221 -35.61 28.87 -4.75
N ASP A 222 -36.81 29.37 -4.48
CA ASP A 222 -37.42 30.51 -5.19
C ASP A 222 -36.58 31.80 -5.02
N GLN A 223 -35.91 31.95 -3.88
CA GLN A 223 -34.96 33.03 -3.62
C GLN A 223 -33.57 32.80 -4.24
N ASN A 224 -33.40 31.76 -5.04
CA ASN A 224 -32.12 31.31 -5.63
C ASN A 224 -31.02 31.02 -4.59
N ARG A 225 -31.40 30.61 -3.37
CA ARG A 225 -30.48 30.24 -2.28
C ARG A 225 -30.29 28.72 -2.25
N LEU A 226 -29.83 28.18 -3.37
CA LEU A 226 -29.72 26.73 -3.64
C LEU A 226 -28.87 25.98 -2.61
N ASN A 227 -27.71 26.54 -2.23
CA ASN A 227 -26.83 25.93 -1.23
C ASN A 227 -27.51 25.80 0.15
N LEU A 228 -28.24 26.83 0.59
CA LEU A 228 -28.98 26.81 1.86
C LEU A 228 -30.13 25.80 1.85
N ALA A 229 -30.83 25.69 0.72
CA ALA A 229 -31.85 24.65 0.53
C ALA A 229 -31.24 23.24 0.62
N GLY A 230 -30.05 23.05 0.05
CA GLY A 230 -29.27 21.81 0.18
C GLY A 230 -28.88 21.50 1.63
N ILE A 231 -28.48 22.50 2.42
CA ILE A 231 -28.20 22.32 3.85
C ILE A 231 -29.47 21.90 4.61
N SER A 232 -30.62 22.53 4.33
CA SER A 232 -31.90 22.12 4.92
C SER A 232 -32.28 20.67 4.57
N LEU A 233 -31.97 20.22 3.34
CA LEU A 233 -32.15 18.82 2.96
C LEU A 233 -31.23 17.87 3.74
N ALA A 234 -29.99 18.28 4.02
CA ALA A 234 -29.10 17.48 4.85
C ALA A 234 -29.67 17.29 6.26
N VAL A 235 -30.27 18.33 6.84
CA VAL A 235 -30.96 18.23 8.14
C VAL A 235 -32.18 17.29 8.06
N ILE A 236 -32.95 17.35 6.97
CA ILE A 236 -34.06 16.41 6.73
C ILE A 236 -33.56 14.96 6.68
N LEU A 237 -32.44 14.69 6.00
CA LEU A 237 -31.83 13.36 5.97
C LEU A 237 -31.48 12.89 7.39
N LEU A 238 -30.85 13.74 8.22
CA LEU A 238 -30.53 13.39 9.62
C LEU A 238 -31.79 13.04 10.41
N ILE A 239 -32.85 13.84 10.26
CA ILE A 239 -34.14 13.59 10.94
C ILE A 239 -34.76 12.27 10.47
N LEU A 240 -34.79 12.02 9.16
CA LEU A 240 -35.37 10.79 8.59
C LEU A 240 -34.56 9.55 8.97
N TYR A 241 -33.24 9.66 9.01
CA TYR A 241 -32.37 8.60 9.47
C TYR A 241 -32.64 8.27 10.95
N LYS A 242 -32.77 9.29 11.82
CA LYS A 242 -33.14 9.11 13.22
C LYS A 242 -34.50 8.42 13.39
N LEU A 243 -35.44 8.70 12.49
CA LEU A 243 -36.77 8.08 12.45
C LEU A 243 -36.78 6.69 11.77
N LYS A 244 -35.63 6.18 11.28
CA LYS A 244 -35.52 4.95 10.48
C LYS A 244 -36.40 4.94 9.22
N ARG A 245 -36.55 6.12 8.58
CA ARG A 245 -37.39 6.36 7.39
C ARG A 245 -36.57 6.95 6.24
N ILE A 246 -35.32 6.55 6.10
CA ILE A 246 -34.40 7.10 5.10
C ILE A 246 -34.81 6.76 3.65
N GLU A 247 -35.53 5.66 3.42
CA GLU A 247 -36.13 5.34 2.10
C GLU A 247 -37.07 6.44 1.58
N GLU A 248 -37.67 7.24 2.47
CA GLU A 248 -38.51 8.38 2.08
C GLU A 248 -37.70 9.59 1.59
N PHE A 249 -36.42 9.65 1.96
CA PHE A 249 -35.53 10.73 1.58
C PHE A 249 -35.22 10.70 0.07
N GLU A 250 -34.89 9.54 -0.50
CA GLU A 250 -34.59 9.40 -1.94
C GLU A 250 -35.77 9.83 -2.82
N LYS A 251 -36.99 9.44 -2.43
CA LYS A 251 -38.24 9.86 -3.10
C LYS A 251 -38.45 11.37 -2.99
N SER A 252 -38.11 11.96 -1.85
CA SER A 252 -38.26 13.40 -1.60
C SER A 252 -37.22 14.22 -2.38
N LEU A 253 -35.95 13.79 -2.37
CA LEU A 253 -34.85 14.43 -3.10
C LEU A 253 -35.09 14.40 -4.61
N SER A 254 -35.49 13.24 -5.16
CA SER A 254 -35.80 13.11 -6.58
C SER A 254 -37.01 13.94 -7.01
N LYS A 255 -38.05 14.05 -6.16
CA LYS A 255 -39.20 14.92 -6.40
C LYS A 255 -38.79 16.39 -6.45
N ILE A 256 -37.92 16.82 -5.54
CA ILE A 256 -37.40 18.20 -5.51
C ILE A 256 -36.54 18.48 -6.74
N LYS A 257 -35.61 17.60 -7.09
CA LYS A 257 -34.78 17.72 -8.32
C LYS A 257 -35.64 17.87 -9.58
N LYS A 258 -36.64 17.01 -9.76
CA LYS A 258 -37.56 17.06 -10.91
C LYS A 258 -38.43 18.33 -10.93
N SER A 259 -38.75 18.91 -9.78
CA SER A 259 -39.55 20.14 -9.70
C SER A 259 -38.78 21.42 -10.05
N LEU A 260 -37.44 21.36 -10.15
CA LEU A 260 -36.57 22.53 -10.33
C LEU A 260 -36.37 22.96 -11.79
N GLY A 261 -36.80 22.14 -12.77
CA GLY A 261 -36.66 22.47 -14.19
C GLY A 261 -35.24 22.89 -14.56
N SER A 262 -35.06 24.13 -15.03
CA SER A 262 -33.75 24.66 -15.44
C SER A 262 -32.73 24.83 -14.30
N LEU A 263 -33.19 24.91 -13.04
CA LEU A 263 -32.31 25.04 -11.86
C LEU A 263 -31.80 23.69 -11.35
N GLU A 264 -32.31 22.56 -11.88
CA GLU A 264 -31.95 21.21 -11.42
C GLU A 264 -30.44 20.96 -11.48
N LYS A 265 -29.79 21.40 -12.56
CA LYS A 265 -28.35 21.21 -12.76
C LYS A 265 -27.54 21.99 -11.72
N SER A 266 -27.81 23.28 -11.57
CA SER A 266 -27.12 24.15 -10.61
C SER A 266 -27.35 23.70 -9.16
N PHE A 267 -28.54 23.19 -8.85
CA PHE A 267 -28.86 22.66 -7.53
C PHE A 267 -28.11 21.35 -7.25
N SER A 268 -28.08 20.44 -8.22
CA SER A 268 -27.40 19.15 -8.11
C SER A 268 -25.88 19.28 -8.03
N GLU A 269 -25.31 20.37 -8.54
CA GLU A 269 -23.88 20.69 -8.45
C GLU A 269 -23.47 21.31 -7.10
N THR A 270 -24.43 21.67 -6.23
CA THR A 270 -24.12 22.19 -4.89
C THR A 270 -23.55 21.10 -3.99
N PHE A 271 -22.53 21.44 -3.19
CA PHE A 271 -21.88 20.48 -2.29
C PHE A 271 -22.87 19.70 -1.38
N PRO A 272 -23.86 20.34 -0.71
CA PRO A 272 -24.80 19.60 0.13
C PRO A 272 -25.58 18.54 -0.66
N VAL A 273 -25.98 18.82 -1.91
CA VAL A 273 -26.76 17.87 -2.71
C VAL A 273 -25.89 16.72 -3.21
N ILE A 274 -24.66 16.99 -3.64
CA ILE A 274 -23.68 15.95 -4.02
C ILE A 274 -23.38 15.05 -2.82
N LEU A 275 -23.19 15.63 -1.63
CA LEU A 275 -22.98 14.88 -0.40
C LEU A 275 -24.18 13.98 -0.07
N LEU A 276 -25.40 14.46 -0.27
CA LEU A 276 -26.61 13.66 -0.03
C LEU A 276 -26.73 12.48 -0.99
N ASP A 277 -26.44 12.69 -2.28
CA ASP A 277 -26.40 11.59 -3.27
C ASP A 277 -25.34 10.54 -2.89
N TYR A 278 -24.17 10.98 -2.41
CA TYR A 278 -23.11 10.09 -1.94
C TYR A 278 -23.51 9.28 -0.70
N ILE A 279 -24.15 9.92 0.28
CA ILE A 279 -24.64 9.24 1.50
C ILE A 279 -25.69 8.18 1.16
N ILE A 280 -26.63 8.48 0.25
CA ILE A 280 -27.63 7.50 -0.23
C ILE A 280 -26.95 6.30 -0.90
N ASP A 281 -25.95 6.56 -1.75
CA ASP A 281 -25.26 5.49 -2.46
C ASP A 281 -24.48 4.56 -1.50
N ILE A 282 -23.91 5.11 -0.43
CA ILE A 282 -23.25 4.30 0.61
C ILE A 282 -24.27 3.52 1.45
N GLU A 283 -25.40 4.13 1.78
CA GLU A 283 -26.46 3.47 2.54
C GLU A 283 -26.92 2.18 1.84
N LYS A 284 -27.05 2.20 0.51
CA LYS A 284 -27.44 1.05 -0.31
C LYS A 284 -26.45 -0.11 -0.26
N LEU A 285 -25.19 0.15 0.10
CA LEU A 285 -24.16 -0.89 0.26
C LEU A 285 -24.29 -1.63 1.59
N GLY A 286 -25.01 -1.06 2.56
CA GLY A 286 -25.16 -1.63 3.90
C GLY A 286 -23.91 -1.54 4.79
N ASP A 287 -22.89 -0.78 4.38
CA ASP A 287 -21.67 -0.57 5.16
C ASP A 287 -21.87 0.53 6.20
N VAL A 288 -22.10 0.13 7.46
CA VAL A 288 -22.39 1.03 8.58
C VAL A 288 -21.20 1.96 8.89
N ILE A 289 -19.96 1.49 8.69
CA ILE A 289 -18.76 2.28 9.01
C ILE A 289 -18.61 3.40 7.99
N LYS A 290 -18.62 3.07 6.70
CA LYS A 290 -18.55 4.06 5.61
C LYS A 290 -19.72 5.03 5.65
N PHE A 291 -20.90 4.57 6.05
CA PHE A 291 -22.06 5.44 6.20
C PHE A 291 -21.84 6.49 7.29
N LYS A 292 -21.27 6.10 8.44
CA LYS A 292 -20.90 7.04 9.50
C LYS A 292 -19.80 8.01 9.05
N GLU A 293 -18.79 7.54 8.33
CA GLU A 293 -17.76 8.40 7.72
C GLU A 293 -18.37 9.41 6.74
N ALA A 294 -19.30 8.97 5.88
CA ALA A 294 -20.01 9.85 4.95
C ALA A 294 -20.82 10.92 5.69
N LEU A 295 -21.48 10.55 6.79
CA LEU A 295 -22.20 11.48 7.66
C LEU A 295 -21.29 12.52 8.32
N GLN A 296 -20.03 12.21 8.61
CA GLN A 296 -19.10 13.20 9.18
C GLN A 296 -18.89 14.40 8.26
N TYR A 297 -18.97 14.22 6.92
CA TYR A 297 -18.85 15.35 6.00
C TYR A 297 -19.99 16.38 6.14
N VAL A 298 -21.12 15.99 6.75
CA VAL A 298 -22.22 16.91 7.07
C VAL A 298 -21.77 17.97 8.10
N GLU A 299 -20.75 17.70 8.92
CA GLU A 299 -20.18 18.67 9.86
C GLU A 299 -19.57 19.89 9.17
N TYR A 300 -19.16 19.76 7.89
CA TYR A 300 -18.62 20.87 7.10
C TYR A 300 -19.71 21.83 6.62
N LEU A 301 -20.99 21.43 6.68
CA LEU A 301 -22.10 22.31 6.38
C LEU A 301 -22.32 23.32 7.53
N ALA A 302 -22.90 24.47 7.20
CA ALA A 302 -23.18 25.53 8.16
C ALA A 302 -24.41 25.21 9.04
N LEU A 303 -24.35 24.12 9.82
CA LEU A 303 -25.40 23.67 10.74
C LEU A 303 -25.56 24.58 11.98
N PHE A 304 -26.78 24.68 12.51
CA PHE A 304 -27.05 25.26 13.82
C PHE A 304 -26.71 24.27 14.95
N ASP A 305 -26.49 24.77 16.17
CA ASP A 305 -26.12 23.93 17.33
C ASP A 305 -27.09 22.74 17.54
N MET A 306 -28.40 22.98 17.44
CA MET A 306 -29.42 21.92 17.59
C MET A 306 -29.40 20.88 16.46
N GLU A 307 -28.91 21.26 15.27
CA GLU A 307 -28.73 20.35 14.14
C GLU A 307 -27.43 19.54 14.28
N LEU A 308 -26.37 20.19 14.81
CA LEU A 308 -25.11 19.53 15.19
C LEU A 308 -25.31 18.53 16.32
N ASP A 309 -26.14 18.85 17.31
CA ASP A 309 -26.51 17.92 18.38
C ASP A 309 -27.15 16.65 17.82
N LEU A 310 -28.05 16.79 16.85
CA LEU A 310 -28.67 15.65 16.17
C LEU A 310 -27.63 14.82 15.39
N LEU A 311 -26.70 15.48 14.68
CA LEU A 311 -25.63 14.80 13.96
C LEU A 311 -24.69 14.04 14.92
N ASN A 312 -24.26 14.68 16.00
CA ASN A 312 -23.40 14.09 17.03
C ASN A 312 -24.06 12.90 17.70
N GLU A 313 -25.37 12.98 17.97
CA GLU A 313 -26.15 11.86 18.48
C GLU A 313 -26.19 10.67 17.51
N LEU A 314 -26.25 10.92 16.19
CA LEU A 314 -26.20 9.88 15.17
C LEU A 314 -24.80 9.27 14.98
N LEU A 315 -23.75 10.04 15.26
CA LEU A 315 -22.35 9.61 15.19
C LEU A 315 -21.85 8.95 16.49
N ASP A 316 -22.71 8.77 17.50
CA ASP A 316 -22.36 8.29 18.84
C ASP A 316 -21.29 9.14 19.56
N LYS A 317 -21.16 10.43 19.18
CA LYS A 317 -20.31 11.40 19.88
C LYS A 317 -21.07 11.88 21.12
N SER A 318 -20.78 11.30 22.29
CA SER A 318 -21.44 11.65 23.56
C SER A 318 -21.41 13.17 23.82
N LYS A 319 -22.57 13.74 24.21
CA LYS A 319 -22.73 15.15 24.60
C LYS A 319 -21.65 15.57 25.60
N LYS A 320 -20.65 16.33 25.13
CA LYS A 320 -20.03 17.34 25.99
C LYS A 320 -21.07 18.46 26.10
N GLN A 321 -21.72 18.58 27.25
CA GLN A 321 -22.26 19.87 27.66
C GLN A 321 -21.07 20.82 27.67
N ILE A 322 -20.99 21.67 26.66
CA ILE A 322 -20.10 22.82 26.65
C ILE A 322 -21.02 23.99 26.93
N ASP A 323 -21.16 24.32 28.21
CA ASP A 323 -21.46 25.70 28.57
C ASP A 323 -20.33 26.55 27.97
N SER A 324 -20.72 27.63 27.28
CA SER A 324 -19.89 28.44 26.39
C SER A 324 -18.78 29.25 27.10
N GLU A 325 -18.42 28.88 28.33
CA GLU A 325 -17.31 29.46 29.10
C GLU A 325 -16.07 28.53 29.15
N ASP A 326 -16.21 27.22 28.86
CA ASP A 326 -15.10 26.24 28.94
C ASP A 326 -14.27 26.07 27.65
N THR A 327 -14.71 26.59 26.51
CA THR A 327 -13.91 26.54 25.27
C THR A 327 -12.74 27.50 25.30
N GLU A 328 -12.84 28.65 25.98
CA GLU A 328 -11.66 29.51 26.19
C GLU A 328 -10.69 28.92 27.20
N HIS A 329 -11.17 28.32 28.29
CA HIS A 329 -10.30 27.69 29.29
C HIS A 329 -9.59 26.45 28.74
N SER A 330 -10.28 25.57 28.00
CA SER A 330 -9.64 24.38 27.40
C SER A 330 -8.66 24.71 26.27
N ILE A 331 -8.90 25.76 25.46
CA ILE A 331 -7.92 26.23 24.46
C ILE A 331 -6.70 26.86 25.14
N VAL A 332 -6.90 27.63 26.22
CA VAL A 332 -5.81 28.24 26.99
C VAL A 332 -4.98 27.18 27.70
N GLU A 333 -5.60 26.18 28.32
CA GLU A 333 -4.92 25.07 28.97
C GLU A 333 -4.15 24.20 27.96
N ARG A 334 -4.76 23.90 26.80
CA ARG A 334 -4.09 23.20 25.71
C ARG A 334 -2.87 23.99 25.21
N LYS A 335 -3.02 25.30 24.96
CA LYS A 335 -1.88 26.17 24.59
C LYS A 335 -0.79 26.23 25.67
N LYS A 336 -1.15 26.22 26.95
CA LYS A 336 -0.18 26.16 28.07
C LYS A 336 0.58 24.83 28.07
N ARG A 337 -0.09 23.70 27.85
CA ARG A 337 0.56 22.38 27.74
C ARG A 337 1.49 22.29 26.55
N PHE A 338 1.09 22.78 25.37
CA PHE A 338 1.96 22.84 24.20
C PHE A 338 3.21 23.68 24.43
N LYS A 339 3.06 24.86 25.06
CA LYS A 339 4.23 25.68 25.46
C LYS A 339 5.14 24.94 26.43
N ARG A 340 4.57 24.26 27.43
CA ARG A 340 5.35 23.46 28.38
C ARG A 340 6.13 22.34 27.68
N ILE A 341 5.51 21.62 26.74
CA ILE A 341 6.19 20.55 25.97
C ILE A 341 7.34 21.13 25.14
N GLN A 342 7.13 22.28 24.49
CA GLN A 342 8.18 22.98 23.74
C GLN A 342 9.30 23.53 24.64
N GLU A 343 8.99 23.94 25.86
CA GLU A 343 10.00 24.32 26.87
C GLU A 343 10.82 23.11 27.31
N LEU A 344 10.17 21.97 27.58
CA LEU A 344 10.85 20.72 27.92
C LEU A 344 11.75 20.22 26.78
N GLU A 345 11.30 20.34 25.54
CA GLU A 345 12.09 19.96 24.36
C GLU A 345 13.45 20.68 24.32
N LYS A 346 13.49 21.97 24.71
CA LYS A 346 14.73 22.77 24.74
C LYS A 346 15.76 22.24 25.73
N HIS A 347 15.39 21.34 26.63
CA HIS A 347 16.31 20.74 27.60
C HIS A 347 16.76 19.33 27.21
N ILE A 348 16.27 18.78 26.09
CA ILE A 348 16.64 17.45 25.59
C ILE A 348 17.56 17.62 24.38
N PHE A 349 18.82 17.19 24.52
CA PHE A 349 19.82 17.31 23.47
C PHE A 349 20.49 15.98 23.15
N LYS A 350 20.66 15.70 21.85
CA LYS A 350 21.52 14.62 21.37
C LYS A 350 22.97 15.09 21.35
N ASP A 351 23.72 14.89 22.42
CA ASP A 351 25.17 15.05 22.37
C ASP A 351 25.80 13.84 21.65
N LYS A 352 26.74 14.11 20.73
CA LYS A 352 27.56 13.08 20.06
C LYS A 352 28.28 12.18 21.08
N ARG A 353 28.64 12.71 22.26
CA ARG A 353 29.24 11.94 23.35
C ARG A 353 28.27 10.91 23.94
N ASP A 354 27.01 11.27 24.13
CA ASP A 354 25.99 10.36 24.65
C ASP A 354 25.61 9.26 23.65
N ILE A 355 25.64 9.58 22.34
CA ILE A 355 25.46 8.58 21.27
C ILE A 355 26.59 7.55 21.31
N ALA A 356 27.85 7.99 21.36
CA ALA A 356 29.00 7.10 21.42
C ALA A 356 28.99 6.25 22.70
N LYS A 357 28.69 6.88 23.85
CA LYS A 357 28.59 6.20 25.15
C LYS A 357 27.49 5.12 25.15
N ARG A 358 26.30 5.43 24.65
CA ARG A 358 25.20 4.45 24.56
C ARG A 358 25.55 3.29 23.61
N LYS A 359 26.20 3.56 22.46
CA LYS A 359 26.66 2.51 21.53
C LYS A 359 27.64 1.55 22.20
N LEU A 360 28.59 2.06 22.99
CA LEU A 360 29.54 1.23 23.74
C LEU A 360 28.85 0.40 24.84
N MET A 361 27.84 0.98 25.49
CA MET A 361 27.07 0.33 26.54
C MET A 361 26.06 -0.72 26.02
N LYS A 362 25.75 -0.73 24.71
CA LYS A 362 24.80 -1.67 24.08
C LYS A 362 25.01 -3.11 24.50
N ASN A 363 26.24 -3.61 24.32
CA ASN A 363 26.56 -5.01 24.59
C ASN A 363 26.56 -5.36 26.08
N GLN A 364 26.74 -4.36 26.97
CA GLN A 364 26.84 -4.57 28.41
C GLN A 364 25.48 -4.56 29.11
N TYR A 365 24.55 -3.71 28.64
CA TYR A 365 23.29 -3.46 29.37
C TYR A 365 22.04 -3.86 28.58
N TRP A 366 22.05 -3.74 27.24
CA TRP A 366 20.83 -3.88 26.44
C TRP A 366 20.91 -4.95 25.36
N LYS A 367 21.96 -5.79 25.33
CA LYS A 367 22.14 -6.77 24.24
C LYS A 367 20.93 -7.67 24.07
N ILE A 368 20.52 -8.32 25.16
CA ILE A 368 19.41 -9.27 25.16
C ILE A 368 18.09 -8.52 24.94
N ALA A 369 17.88 -7.43 25.70
CA ALA A 369 16.65 -6.63 25.63
C ALA A 369 16.39 -6.07 24.21
N TYR A 370 17.45 -5.63 23.53
CA TYR A 370 17.39 -5.13 22.17
C TYR A 370 17.15 -6.25 21.15
N GLU A 371 17.84 -7.40 21.28
CA GLU A 371 17.63 -8.55 20.38
C GLU A 371 16.20 -9.07 20.49
N ASP A 372 15.65 -9.20 21.70
CA ASP A 372 14.27 -9.64 21.91
C ASP A 372 13.24 -8.59 21.46
N LEU A 373 13.55 -7.29 21.60
CA LEU A 373 12.73 -6.22 21.02
C LEU A 373 12.67 -6.31 19.49
N CYS A 374 13.82 -6.46 18.82
CA CYS A 374 13.88 -6.60 17.36
C CYS A 374 13.17 -7.88 16.86
N ASN A 375 13.15 -8.95 17.65
CA ASN A 375 12.44 -10.19 17.35
C ASN A 375 10.94 -10.16 17.70
N GLY A 376 10.42 -9.02 18.20
CA GLY A 376 9.00 -8.85 18.53
C GLY A 376 8.55 -9.53 19.83
N LYS A 377 9.48 -9.98 20.68
CA LYS A 377 9.17 -10.57 22.00
C LYS A 377 9.00 -9.47 23.05
N PHE A 378 7.94 -8.69 22.92
CA PHE A 378 7.73 -7.47 23.70
C PHE A 378 7.68 -7.71 25.22
N GLU A 379 7.04 -8.78 25.70
CA GLU A 379 6.94 -9.05 27.14
C GLU A 379 8.32 -9.32 27.79
N VAL A 380 9.15 -10.14 27.13
CA VAL A 380 10.51 -10.46 27.61
C VAL A 380 11.39 -9.22 27.53
N ALA A 381 11.37 -8.51 26.40
CA ALA A 381 12.14 -7.28 26.22
C ALA A 381 11.76 -6.21 27.28
N GLY A 382 10.47 -6.06 27.59
CA GLY A 382 9.99 -5.11 28.60
C GLY A 382 10.58 -5.37 29.97
N ASN A 383 10.58 -6.62 30.42
CA ASN A 383 11.18 -7.03 31.70
C ASN A 383 12.69 -6.79 31.72
N GLU A 384 13.39 -7.09 30.63
CA GLU A 384 14.84 -6.89 30.56
C GLU A 384 15.25 -5.41 30.51
N TYR A 385 14.45 -4.55 29.88
CA TYR A 385 14.63 -3.10 29.95
C TYR A 385 14.39 -2.58 31.37
N ASP A 386 13.38 -3.08 32.09
CA ASP A 386 13.11 -2.73 33.49
C ASP A 386 14.26 -3.14 34.43
N ASP A 387 14.72 -4.38 34.34
CA ASP A 387 15.85 -4.91 35.12
C ASP A 387 17.15 -4.10 34.93
N THR A 388 17.27 -3.45 33.78
CA THR A 388 18.43 -2.64 33.42
C THR A 388 18.39 -1.25 34.07
N ILE A 389 17.21 -0.73 34.43
CA ILE A 389 17.04 0.60 35.04
C ILE A 389 17.83 0.69 36.35
N LEU A 390 17.64 -0.28 37.25
CA LEU A 390 18.32 -0.30 38.55
C LEU A 390 19.85 -0.32 38.39
N LYS A 391 20.37 -1.17 37.47
CA LYS A 391 21.80 -1.30 37.19
C LYS A 391 22.42 0.01 36.66
N LEU A 392 21.64 0.80 35.93
CA LEU A 392 22.07 2.09 35.40
C LEU A 392 22.00 3.18 36.46
N LEU A 393 20.98 3.16 37.32
CA LEU A 393 20.83 4.10 38.43
C LEU A 393 21.94 3.95 39.48
N ASP A 394 22.30 2.72 39.84
CA ASP A 394 23.41 2.43 40.77
C ASP A 394 24.75 2.98 40.27
N LYS A 395 24.90 3.13 38.96
CA LYS A 395 26.09 3.71 38.30
C LYS A 395 25.93 5.18 37.92
N GLN A 396 24.86 5.83 38.40
CA GLN A 396 24.54 7.24 38.14
C GLN A 396 24.35 7.58 36.64
N PHE A 397 23.94 6.61 35.82
CA PHE A 397 23.64 6.81 34.39
C PHE A 397 22.16 7.18 34.16
N PHE A 398 21.75 8.32 34.72
CA PHE A 398 20.35 8.76 34.76
C PHE A 398 19.68 8.91 33.39
N ASN A 399 20.37 9.48 32.39
CA ASN A 399 19.78 9.65 31.05
C ASN A 399 19.53 8.31 30.36
N GLN A 400 20.45 7.35 30.55
CA GLN A 400 20.31 5.99 30.00
C GLN A 400 19.23 5.19 30.74
N ALA A 401 19.10 5.39 32.05
CA ALA A 401 18.03 4.82 32.86
C ALA A 401 16.66 5.37 32.43
N ALA A 402 16.55 6.69 32.19
CA ALA A 402 15.34 7.33 31.70
C ALA A 402 14.89 6.76 30.35
N ILE A 403 15.81 6.54 29.41
CA ILE A 403 15.47 5.93 28.13
C ILE A 403 15.00 4.48 28.32
N SER A 404 15.63 3.71 29.20
CA SER A 404 15.19 2.32 29.48
C SER A 404 13.77 2.30 30.07
N LEU A 405 13.46 3.25 30.97
CA LEU A 405 12.13 3.45 31.53
C LEU A 405 11.09 3.83 30.46
N ILE A 406 11.45 4.73 29.54
CA ILE A 406 10.59 5.13 28.41
C ILE A 406 10.27 3.92 27.54
N ILE A 407 11.28 3.13 27.15
CA ILE A 407 11.08 1.95 26.31
C ILE A 407 10.24 0.89 27.03
N SER A 408 10.53 0.58 28.30
CA SER A 408 9.71 -0.38 29.06
C SER A 408 8.26 0.07 29.22
N THR A 409 8.03 1.38 29.38
CA THR A 409 6.68 1.94 29.50
C THR A 409 5.93 1.86 28.17
N ILE A 410 6.58 2.15 27.05
CA ILE A 410 5.98 2.04 25.71
C ILE A 410 5.66 0.58 25.37
N ILE A 411 6.52 -0.37 25.74
CA ILE A 411 6.24 -1.79 25.62
C ILE A 411 4.98 -2.16 26.42
N MET A 412 4.79 -1.59 27.62
CA MET A 412 3.60 -1.79 28.43
C MET A 412 2.33 -1.23 27.77
N ILE A 413 2.43 -0.07 27.10
CA ILE A 413 1.32 0.49 26.28
C ILE A 413 0.95 -0.52 25.19
N LYS A 414 1.94 -1.07 24.47
CA LYS A 414 1.73 -1.98 23.33
C LYS A 414 1.16 -3.35 23.73
N ASN A 415 1.59 -3.90 24.87
CA ASN A 415 1.14 -5.22 25.34
C ASN A 415 -0.18 -5.19 26.11
N LYS A 416 -0.47 -4.09 26.83
CA LYS A 416 -1.63 -4.00 27.72
C LYS A 416 -2.50 -2.80 27.33
N ASN A 417 -2.35 -1.68 28.01
CA ASN A 417 -3.08 -0.44 27.74
C ASN A 417 -2.38 0.77 28.40
N VAL A 418 -2.84 1.96 28.05
CA VAL A 418 -2.28 3.25 28.53
C VAL A 418 -2.43 3.42 30.04
N THR A 419 -3.56 3.00 30.60
CA THR A 419 -3.86 3.14 32.04
C THR A 419 -2.89 2.32 32.90
N LEU A 420 -2.59 1.08 32.49
CA LEU A 420 -1.63 0.20 33.15
C LEU A 420 -0.18 0.67 32.95
N ALA A 421 0.14 1.24 31.79
CA ALA A 421 1.45 1.84 31.55
C ALA A 421 1.69 3.06 32.46
N LYS A 422 0.66 3.87 32.72
CA LYS A 422 0.72 5.01 33.63
C LYS A 422 0.87 4.60 35.09
N SER A 423 0.12 3.58 35.54
CA SER A 423 0.31 3.03 36.88
C SER A 423 1.71 2.43 37.06
N TYR A 424 2.20 1.72 36.04
CA TYR A 424 3.55 1.15 36.01
C TYR A 424 4.63 2.23 36.08
N LEU A 425 4.52 3.31 35.30
CA LEU A 425 5.45 4.43 35.34
C LEU A 425 5.48 5.08 36.74
N ASN A 426 4.30 5.33 37.34
CA ASN A 426 4.22 5.93 38.67
C ASN A 426 4.80 5.03 39.77
N GLU A 427 4.59 3.71 39.67
CA GLU A 427 5.18 2.73 40.58
C GLU A 427 6.71 2.76 40.51
N LEU A 428 7.28 2.74 39.30
CA LEU A 428 8.73 2.80 39.12
C LEU A 428 9.34 4.13 39.56
N LEU A 429 8.69 5.26 39.28
CA LEU A 429 9.13 6.57 39.76
C LEU A 429 9.11 6.64 41.30
N THR A 430 8.10 6.05 41.94
CA THR A 430 8.03 5.96 43.40
C THR A 430 9.13 5.05 43.94
N ARG A 431 9.36 3.88 43.31
CA ARG A 431 10.39 2.91 43.68
C ARG A 431 11.80 3.50 43.61
N TYR A 432 12.07 4.34 42.62
CA TYR A 432 13.36 4.97 42.37
C TYR A 432 13.49 6.40 42.90
N SER A 433 12.51 6.90 43.66
CA SER A 433 12.54 8.23 44.29
C SER A 433 13.69 8.46 45.29
N LYS A 434 14.37 7.37 45.71
CA LYS A 434 15.49 7.39 46.67
C LYS A 434 16.83 7.84 46.07
N TYR A 435 16.95 7.93 44.75
CA TYR A 435 18.18 8.35 44.09
C TYR A 435 18.30 9.88 44.04
N GLU A 436 19.53 10.40 44.14
CA GLU A 436 19.85 11.83 44.24
C GLU A 436 19.25 12.70 43.13
N LYS A 437 19.12 12.14 41.92
CA LYS A 437 18.39 12.75 40.80
C LYS A 437 17.08 11.99 40.59
N ASN A 438 15.97 12.63 40.91
CA ASN A 438 14.64 12.06 40.70
C ASN A 438 14.39 11.90 39.19
N LEU A 439 14.16 10.66 38.75
CA LEU A 439 13.85 10.36 37.34
C LEU A 439 12.61 11.13 36.85
N GLY A 440 11.65 11.42 37.74
CA GLY A 440 10.43 12.16 37.39
C GLY A 440 10.69 13.61 36.99
N ASP A 441 11.81 14.18 37.42
CA ASP A 441 12.19 15.57 37.11
C ASP A 441 12.92 15.70 35.77
N LEU A 442 13.26 14.58 35.13
CA LEU A 442 13.90 14.60 33.82
C LEU A 442 12.92 15.01 32.71
N PRO A 443 13.33 15.91 31.80
CA PRO A 443 12.45 16.40 30.74
C PRO A 443 11.94 15.27 29.83
N GLU A 444 12.74 14.22 29.61
CA GLU A 444 12.36 13.05 28.83
C GLU A 444 11.17 12.29 29.46
N ILE A 445 11.16 12.15 30.79
CA ILE A 445 10.09 11.48 31.54
C ILE A 445 8.85 12.37 31.63
N GLN A 446 9.02 13.69 31.72
CA GLN A 446 7.90 14.61 31.69
C GLN A 446 7.20 14.62 30.33
N ILE A 447 7.94 14.49 29.22
CA ILE A 447 7.35 14.33 27.89
C ILE A 447 6.64 12.98 27.76
N LEU A 448 7.17 11.90 28.33
CA LEU A 448 6.45 10.62 28.40
C LEU A 448 5.10 10.74 29.15
N ASN A 449 5.06 11.48 30.26
CA ASN A 449 3.82 11.74 30.98
C ASN A 449 2.80 12.53 30.14
N GLU A 450 3.24 13.54 29.39
CA GLU A 450 2.36 14.28 28.47
C GLU A 450 1.93 13.43 27.26
N LEU A 451 2.75 12.46 26.81
CA LEU A 451 2.37 11.47 25.80
C LEU A 451 1.26 10.54 26.31
N LEU A 452 1.42 10.00 27.53
CA LEU A 452 0.40 9.15 28.17
C LEU A 452 -0.91 9.92 28.37
N TYR A 453 -0.82 11.19 28.78
CA TYR A 453 -1.98 12.07 28.89
C TYR A 453 -2.68 12.31 27.54
N ALA A 454 -1.91 12.53 26.46
CA ALA A 454 -2.46 12.70 25.12
C ALA A 454 -3.19 11.44 24.64
N LEU A 455 -2.61 10.25 24.90
CA LEU A 455 -3.22 8.96 24.57
C LEU A 455 -4.50 8.68 25.35
N GLU A 456 -4.59 9.05 26.63
CA GLU A 456 -5.82 8.91 27.43
C GLU A 456 -6.94 9.82 26.92
N ASN A 457 -6.59 11.03 26.46
CA ASN A 457 -7.55 12.06 26.06
C ASN A 457 -7.85 12.09 24.55
N LYS A 458 -7.19 11.24 23.75
CA LYS A 458 -7.27 11.25 22.28
C LYS A 458 -6.93 12.62 21.67
N ASP A 459 -5.87 13.26 22.17
CA ASP A 459 -5.35 14.53 21.63
C ASP A 459 -4.22 14.23 20.64
N ASP A 460 -4.57 14.09 19.36
CA ASP A 460 -3.64 13.68 18.29
C ASP A 460 -2.49 14.68 18.10
N GLU A 461 -2.77 15.99 18.18
CA GLU A 461 -1.72 17.01 17.99
C GLU A 461 -0.69 16.99 19.14
N GLN A 462 -1.13 16.77 20.39
CA GLN A 462 -0.22 16.64 21.53
C GLN A 462 0.55 15.31 21.45
N PHE A 463 -0.13 14.25 21.03
CA PHE A 463 0.47 12.94 20.82
C PHE A 463 1.61 13.00 19.80
N ASP A 464 1.36 13.59 18.62
CA ASP A 464 2.33 13.73 17.55
C ASP A 464 3.54 14.56 17.98
N LEU A 465 3.31 15.67 18.69
CA LEU A 465 4.37 16.52 19.20
C LEU A 465 5.28 15.75 20.17
N CYS A 466 4.70 15.07 21.17
CA CYS A 466 5.46 14.28 22.14
C CYS A 466 6.22 13.14 21.47
N LEU A 467 5.58 12.41 20.55
CA LEU A 467 6.19 11.28 19.85
C LEU A 467 7.36 11.73 18.96
N LYS A 468 7.19 12.86 18.25
CA LYS A 468 8.24 13.48 17.45
C LYS A 468 9.45 13.86 18.32
N ILE A 469 9.22 14.47 19.48
CA ILE A 469 10.30 14.85 20.39
C ILE A 469 11.05 13.63 20.90
N LEU A 470 10.35 12.60 21.39
CA LEU A 470 10.97 11.39 21.91
C LEU A 470 11.79 10.67 20.82
N THR A 471 11.27 10.57 19.61
CA THR A 471 11.96 9.90 18.49
C THR A 471 13.19 10.70 18.03
N ASN A 472 13.04 12.02 17.88
CA ASN A 472 14.08 12.86 17.28
C ASN A 472 15.16 13.30 18.27
N LYS A 473 14.85 13.38 19.57
CA LYS A 473 15.78 13.91 20.59
C LYS A 473 16.37 12.85 21.52
N LEU A 474 15.75 11.68 21.68
CA LEU A 474 16.37 10.61 22.48
C LEU A 474 17.42 9.83 21.69
N VAL A 475 18.49 9.43 22.37
CA VAL A 475 19.51 8.54 21.81
C VAL A 475 18.95 7.12 21.80
N LEU A 476 18.30 6.72 20.71
CA LEU A 476 17.63 5.43 20.53
C LEU A 476 18.35 4.55 19.50
N PHE A 477 18.18 3.23 19.62
CA PHE A 477 18.53 2.26 18.59
C PHE A 477 17.37 2.07 17.57
N GLU A 478 17.66 1.47 16.41
CA GLU A 478 16.68 1.32 15.32
C GLU A 478 15.36 0.66 15.77
N CYS A 479 15.41 -0.54 16.37
CA CYS A 479 14.20 -1.21 16.86
C CYS A 479 13.45 -0.45 17.98
N GLU A 480 14.12 0.44 18.72
CA GLU A 480 13.48 1.31 19.72
C GLU A 480 12.71 2.45 19.04
N ILE A 481 13.24 2.97 17.92
CA ILE A 481 12.56 3.94 17.07
C ILE A 481 11.33 3.30 16.41
N ASP A 482 11.47 2.08 15.89
CA ASP A 482 10.36 1.35 15.27
C ASP A 482 9.23 1.05 16.26
N LEU A 483 9.60 0.74 17.52
CA LEU A 483 8.63 0.58 18.60
C LEU A 483 7.82 1.88 18.84
N LEU A 484 8.48 3.04 18.92
CA LEU A 484 7.83 4.33 19.08
C LEU A 484 6.90 4.65 17.90
N LYS A 485 7.37 4.45 16.66
CA LYS A 485 6.56 4.65 15.45
C LYS A 485 5.32 3.76 15.43
N SER A 486 5.42 2.54 15.97
CA SER A 486 4.27 1.63 16.05
C SER A 486 3.11 2.09 16.95
N LEU A 487 3.28 3.17 17.72
CA LEU A 487 2.21 3.77 18.52
C LEU A 487 1.29 4.70 17.72
N VAL A 488 1.67 5.12 16.52
CA VAL A 488 0.83 6.00 15.68
C VAL A 488 -0.42 5.23 15.24
N PRO A 489 -1.65 5.70 15.56
CA PRO A 489 -2.87 5.11 15.06
C PRO A 489 -2.86 5.08 13.53
N LYS A 490 -3.30 3.97 12.92
CA LYS A 490 -3.28 3.70 11.47
C LYS A 490 -4.11 4.66 10.57
N GLU A 491 -4.44 5.85 11.03
CA GLU A 491 -5.20 6.86 10.28
C GLU A 491 -4.38 8.10 9.91
N GLN A 492 -3.10 8.18 10.29
CA GLN A 492 -2.17 9.23 9.79
C GLN A 492 -0.79 8.66 9.41
N GLU A 493 -0.78 7.66 8.52
CA GLU A 493 0.40 7.42 7.69
C GLU A 493 0.10 7.94 6.29
N HIS A 494 0.79 9.02 5.91
CA HIS A 494 1.19 9.18 4.52
C HIS A 494 2.00 7.93 4.14
N GLU A 495 1.37 7.04 3.38
CA GLU A 495 1.91 5.90 2.64
C GLU A 495 3.36 5.48 2.99
N VAL A 496 3.51 4.54 3.92
CA VAL A 496 4.38 3.38 3.68
C VAL A 496 3.59 2.13 4.03
N GLU A 497 2.80 1.75 3.05
CA GLU A 497 2.04 0.52 3.02
C GLU A 497 3.03 -0.67 3.05
N ASP A 498 3.23 -1.30 4.20
CA ASP A 498 3.75 -2.68 4.24
C ASP A 498 2.58 -3.61 3.88
N VAL A 499 2.16 -3.51 2.62
CA VAL A 499 1.21 -4.43 1.99
C VAL A 499 1.84 -5.80 2.07
N ARG A 500 1.07 -6.78 2.55
CA ARG A 500 1.31 -8.16 2.13
C ARG A 500 1.01 -8.23 0.63
N LEU A 501 1.99 -7.82 -0.16
CA LEU A 501 1.92 -7.69 -1.61
C LEU A 501 1.42 -9.01 -2.17
N SER A 502 0.44 -8.93 -3.07
CA SER A 502 0.07 -10.09 -3.88
C SER A 502 1.31 -10.59 -4.64
N ARG A 503 1.33 -11.88 -5.04
CA ARG A 503 2.46 -12.44 -5.81
C ARG A 503 2.80 -11.62 -7.07
N GLU A 504 1.82 -10.93 -7.65
CA GLU A 504 2.02 -10.06 -8.82
C GLU A 504 2.68 -8.73 -8.46
N GLU A 505 2.33 -8.11 -7.35
CA GLU A 505 2.96 -6.85 -6.91
C GLU A 505 4.38 -7.09 -6.38
N LEU A 506 4.65 -8.24 -5.74
CA LEU A 506 6.00 -8.69 -5.43
C LEU A 506 6.84 -8.88 -6.70
N ALA A 507 6.25 -9.46 -7.76
CA ALA A 507 6.94 -9.62 -9.03
C ALA A 507 7.26 -8.27 -9.67
N LYS A 508 6.32 -7.32 -9.68
CA LYS A 508 6.52 -5.96 -10.20
C LYS A 508 7.56 -5.17 -9.39
N LYS A 509 7.52 -5.23 -8.05
CA LYS A 509 8.52 -4.58 -7.18
C LYS A 509 9.91 -5.22 -7.35
N LYS A 510 9.97 -6.54 -7.54
CA LYS A 510 11.22 -7.25 -7.84
C LYS A 510 11.77 -6.87 -9.21
N GLU A 511 10.92 -6.76 -10.23
CA GLU A 511 11.31 -6.30 -11.56
C GLU A 511 11.82 -4.86 -11.54
N LEU A 512 11.13 -3.96 -10.83
CA LEU A 512 11.55 -2.58 -10.63
C LEU A 512 12.92 -2.50 -9.93
N ASN A 513 13.12 -3.29 -8.87
CA ASN A 513 14.40 -3.35 -8.16
C ASN A 513 15.52 -3.86 -9.08
N ILE A 514 15.26 -4.88 -9.90
CA ILE A 514 16.22 -5.38 -10.90
C ILE A 514 16.57 -4.28 -11.91
N GLN A 515 15.58 -3.54 -12.41
CA GLN A 515 15.82 -2.42 -13.34
C GLN A 515 16.64 -1.30 -12.69
N LEU A 516 16.38 -0.99 -11.42
CA LEU A 516 17.15 0.00 -10.66
C LEU A 516 18.59 -0.48 -10.40
N ASP A 517 18.79 -1.74 -10.01
CA ASP A 517 20.12 -2.33 -9.83
C ASP A 517 20.92 -2.30 -11.15
N GLN A 518 20.27 -2.61 -12.28
CA GLN A 518 20.90 -2.53 -13.61
C GLN A 518 21.29 -1.09 -13.99
N ASN A 519 20.38 -0.13 -13.79
CA ASN A 519 20.66 1.28 -14.08
C ASN A 519 21.78 1.82 -13.18
N PHE A 520 21.78 1.48 -11.90
CA PHE A 520 22.83 1.82 -10.97
C PHE A 520 24.17 1.21 -11.39
N GLY A 521 24.20 -0.07 -11.78
CA GLY A 521 25.41 -0.72 -12.30
C GLY A 521 25.95 -0.07 -13.58
N ILE A 522 25.09 0.41 -14.48
CA ILE A 522 25.51 1.18 -15.67
C ILE A 522 26.12 2.53 -15.26
N LEU A 523 25.52 3.23 -14.30
CA LEU A 523 26.03 4.49 -13.79
C LEU A 523 27.40 4.30 -13.14
N GLN A 524 27.55 3.32 -12.24
CA GLN A 524 28.82 3.00 -11.59
C GLN A 524 29.94 2.67 -12.60
N LYS A 525 29.63 1.94 -13.67
CA LYS A 525 30.61 1.64 -14.73
C LYS A 525 31.11 2.88 -15.46
N LYS A 526 30.26 3.92 -15.61
CA LYS A 526 30.60 5.18 -16.27
C LYS A 526 31.27 6.21 -15.35
N MET A 527 31.16 6.04 -14.02
CA MET A 527 31.73 6.98 -13.05
C MET A 527 33.23 7.26 -13.23
N PRO A 528 34.11 6.26 -13.49
CA PRO A 528 35.55 6.52 -13.61
C PRO A 528 35.89 7.44 -14.78
N ASP A 529 35.18 7.30 -15.90
CA ASP A 529 35.38 8.11 -17.10
C ASP A 529 34.96 9.56 -16.85
N VAL A 530 33.75 9.74 -16.29
CA VAL A 530 33.23 11.07 -15.92
C VAL A 530 34.14 11.76 -14.91
N ARG A 531 34.64 11.02 -13.90
CA ARG A 531 35.57 11.56 -12.90
C ARG A 531 36.91 11.99 -13.52
N ARG A 532 37.41 11.26 -14.52
CA ARG A 532 38.65 11.60 -15.24
C ARG A 532 38.49 12.89 -16.04
N GLU A 533 37.34 13.06 -16.69
CA GLU A 533 37.05 14.20 -17.56
C GLU A 533 36.54 15.43 -16.78
N GLN A 534 36.08 15.24 -15.54
CA GLN A 534 35.46 16.27 -14.67
C GLN A 534 36.23 17.60 -14.65
N GLN A 535 37.54 17.56 -14.42
CA GLN A 535 38.34 18.78 -14.31
C GLN A 535 38.46 19.53 -15.64
N GLU A 536 38.52 18.82 -16.77
CA GLU A 536 38.60 19.44 -18.09
C GLU A 536 37.28 20.13 -18.44
N HIS A 537 36.15 19.47 -18.21
CA HIS A 537 34.83 20.07 -18.43
C HIS A 537 34.59 21.26 -17.51
N LEU A 538 34.99 21.16 -16.24
CA LEU A 538 34.85 22.27 -15.30
C LEU A 538 35.70 23.48 -15.72
N LYS A 539 36.93 23.27 -16.23
CA LYS A 539 37.76 24.36 -16.78
C LYS A 539 37.07 25.06 -17.96
N LYS A 540 36.50 24.29 -18.91
CA LYS A 540 35.74 24.83 -20.04
C LYS A 540 34.53 25.62 -19.57
N ARG A 541 33.80 25.12 -18.56
CA ARG A 541 32.65 25.82 -17.97
C ARG A 541 33.06 27.11 -17.26
N ASN A 542 34.15 27.09 -16.48
CA ASN A 542 34.68 28.27 -15.79
C ASN A 542 35.05 29.40 -16.76
N PHE A 543 35.64 29.07 -17.92
CA PHE A 543 35.93 30.07 -18.96
C PHE A 543 34.66 30.76 -19.50
N MET A 544 33.54 30.03 -19.52
CA MET A 544 32.25 30.54 -20.00
C MET A 544 31.34 31.05 -18.87
N LYS A 545 31.78 31.03 -17.61
CA LYS A 545 30.98 31.35 -16.41
C LYS A 545 30.26 32.68 -16.56
N ASN A 546 31.03 33.74 -16.84
CA ASN A 546 30.53 35.12 -16.94
C ASN A 546 29.81 35.45 -18.26
N ARG A 547 29.83 34.54 -19.25
CA ARG A 547 29.24 34.78 -20.58
C ARG A 547 27.96 34.00 -20.82
N ILE A 548 27.84 32.79 -20.27
CA ILE A 548 26.75 31.86 -20.56
C ILE A 548 25.97 31.51 -19.29
N TYR A 549 26.63 31.43 -18.13
CA TYR A 549 26.03 30.88 -16.91
C TYR A 549 25.69 31.95 -15.86
N THR A 550 25.96 33.23 -16.12
CA THR A 550 25.78 34.34 -15.17
C THR A 550 24.38 34.39 -14.57
N ASP A 551 23.35 34.25 -15.41
CA ASP A 551 21.95 34.36 -14.96
C ASP A 551 21.58 33.24 -14.01
N VAL A 552 21.97 31.99 -14.32
CA VAL A 552 21.68 30.84 -13.44
C VAL A 552 22.47 30.90 -12.14
N ILE A 553 23.74 31.30 -12.19
CA ILE A 553 24.58 31.43 -10.99
C ILE A 553 24.01 32.48 -10.04
N THR A 554 23.64 33.66 -10.57
CA THR A 554 23.04 34.72 -9.75
C THR A 554 21.67 34.33 -9.17
N LEU A 555 20.88 33.51 -9.87
CA LEU A 555 19.64 32.96 -9.34
C LEU A 555 19.88 31.92 -8.24
N LEU A 556 20.91 31.07 -8.39
CA LEU A 556 21.30 30.11 -7.35
C LEU A 556 21.84 30.79 -6.09
N GLU A 557 22.67 31.83 -6.23
CA GLU A 557 23.15 32.64 -5.10
C GLU A 557 22.01 33.31 -4.32
N LYS A 558 20.91 33.65 -5.01
CA LYS A 558 19.69 34.21 -4.41
C LYS A 558 18.73 33.16 -3.85
N ASN A 559 19.06 31.87 -3.92
CA ASN A 559 18.17 30.74 -3.57
C ASN A 559 16.85 30.71 -4.37
N SER A 560 16.80 31.31 -5.56
CA SER A 560 15.64 31.28 -6.46
C SER A 560 15.66 30.00 -7.32
N PHE A 561 15.48 28.84 -6.70
CA PHE A 561 15.70 27.54 -7.36
C PHE A 561 14.74 27.24 -8.52
N LYS A 562 13.47 27.66 -8.41
CA LYS A 562 12.47 27.47 -9.48
C LYS A 562 12.89 28.22 -10.75
N ASP A 563 13.25 29.49 -10.60
CA ASP A 563 13.68 30.35 -11.71
C ASP A 563 15.01 29.87 -12.29
N ALA A 564 15.96 29.46 -11.43
CA ALA A 564 17.20 28.83 -11.86
C ALA A 564 16.93 27.57 -12.68
N GLY A 565 15.98 26.73 -12.27
CA GLY A 565 15.54 25.56 -13.02
C GLY A 565 15.03 25.92 -14.41
N ILE A 566 14.18 26.93 -14.54
CA ILE A 566 13.65 27.39 -15.84
C ILE A 566 14.80 27.88 -16.75
N GLU A 567 15.74 28.65 -16.20
CA GLU A 567 16.90 29.14 -16.96
C GLU A 567 17.87 28.00 -17.36
N TYR A 568 18.09 27.00 -16.51
CA TYR A 568 18.84 25.79 -16.88
C TYR A 568 18.22 25.06 -18.07
N LEU A 569 16.88 24.97 -18.14
CA LEU A 569 16.19 24.35 -19.27
C LEU A 569 16.39 25.17 -20.57
N LYS A 570 16.30 26.50 -20.49
CA LYS A 570 16.57 27.39 -21.64
C LYS A 570 18.02 27.25 -22.13
N LEU A 571 18.97 27.15 -21.21
CA LEU A 571 20.37 26.88 -21.54
C LEU A 571 20.56 25.51 -22.18
N ALA A 572 19.87 24.48 -21.70
CA ALA A 572 19.91 23.15 -22.31
C ALA A 572 19.50 23.19 -23.79
N TYR A 573 18.41 23.89 -24.12
CA TYR A 573 17.97 24.15 -25.51
C TYR A 573 18.97 24.96 -26.32
N THR A 574 19.58 25.98 -25.73
CA THR A 574 20.55 26.83 -26.42
C THR A 574 21.83 26.05 -26.76
N LEU A 575 22.30 25.21 -25.83
CA LEU A 575 23.51 24.39 -26.02
C LEU A 575 23.28 23.23 -27.00
N SER A 576 22.10 22.61 -27.00
CA SER A 576 21.78 21.55 -27.97
C SER A 576 21.63 22.08 -29.39
N LYS A 577 21.08 23.29 -29.59
CA LYS A 577 21.10 23.97 -30.89
C LYS A 577 22.53 24.18 -31.42
N ARG A 578 23.50 24.38 -30.53
CA ARG A 578 24.94 24.47 -30.84
C ARG A 578 25.64 23.10 -30.93
N LYS A 579 24.89 22.00 -30.90
CA LYS A 579 25.38 20.60 -30.88
C LYS A 579 26.29 20.25 -29.70
N ASN A 580 26.30 21.05 -28.64
CA ASN A 580 26.99 20.72 -27.40
C ASN A 580 26.07 19.89 -26.49
N PHE A 581 25.89 18.63 -26.85
CA PHE A 581 24.95 17.72 -26.21
C PHE A 581 25.34 17.31 -24.80
N GLU A 582 26.64 17.31 -24.49
CA GLU A 582 27.17 16.95 -23.19
C GLU A 582 26.95 18.06 -22.15
N SER A 583 27.23 19.31 -22.49
CA SER A 583 26.89 20.43 -21.60
C SER A 583 25.38 20.58 -21.49
N SER A 584 24.65 20.33 -22.58
CA SER A 584 23.20 20.35 -22.61
C SER A 584 22.56 19.30 -21.70
N SER A 585 23.08 18.06 -21.66
CA SER A 585 22.58 17.03 -20.75
C SER A 585 22.86 17.36 -19.29
N LEU A 586 24.02 17.96 -18.99
CA LEU A 586 24.32 18.47 -17.65
C LEU A 586 23.35 19.58 -17.22
N MET A 587 23.03 20.52 -18.12
CA MET A 587 22.05 21.58 -17.81
C MET A 587 20.65 21.00 -17.54
N LEU A 588 20.27 19.93 -18.26
CA LEU A 588 18.98 19.27 -18.01
C LEU A 588 18.94 18.53 -16.66
N LEU A 589 20.05 17.94 -16.24
CA LEU A 589 20.17 17.38 -14.89
C LEU A 589 20.07 18.48 -13.83
N LEU A 590 20.76 19.61 -14.01
CA LEU A 590 20.70 20.74 -13.07
C LEU A 590 19.31 21.39 -13.01
N HIS A 591 18.61 21.47 -14.15
CA HIS A 591 17.18 21.82 -14.18
C HIS A 591 16.37 20.90 -13.27
N GLY A 592 16.53 19.59 -13.42
CA GLY A 592 15.85 18.60 -12.58
C GLY A 592 16.16 18.77 -11.09
N LEU A 593 17.45 18.94 -10.73
CA LEU A 593 17.87 19.13 -9.34
C LEU A 593 17.31 20.43 -8.73
N ALA A 594 17.35 21.54 -9.48
CA ALA A 594 16.83 22.82 -9.01
C ALA A 594 15.30 22.76 -8.77
N LEU A 595 14.55 22.11 -9.66
CA LEU A 595 13.10 21.94 -9.47
C LEU A 595 12.76 20.97 -8.33
N LEU A 596 13.58 19.93 -8.10
CA LEU A 596 13.42 19.02 -6.96
C LEU A 596 13.56 19.79 -5.63
N ILE A 597 14.56 20.66 -5.51
CA ILE A 597 14.75 21.49 -4.31
C ILE A 597 13.65 22.54 -4.16
N ALA A 598 13.13 23.07 -5.28
CA ALA A 598 11.99 23.97 -5.29
C ALA A 598 10.66 23.27 -4.94
N LYS A 599 10.64 21.95 -4.70
CA LYS A 599 9.46 21.13 -4.40
C LYS A 599 8.40 21.14 -5.50
N GLU A 600 8.82 21.28 -6.77
CA GLU A 600 7.89 21.15 -7.88
C GLU A 600 7.44 19.69 -8.08
N PRO A 601 6.23 19.44 -8.62
CA PRO A 601 5.72 18.09 -8.81
C PRO A 601 6.64 17.23 -9.71
N LEU A 602 7.01 16.02 -9.26
CA LEU A 602 7.87 15.08 -10.03
C LEU A 602 7.33 14.81 -11.45
N LYS A 603 6.00 14.79 -11.61
CA LYS A 603 5.34 14.61 -12.89
C LYS A 603 5.69 15.73 -13.87
N GLU A 604 5.74 16.97 -13.41
CA GLU A 604 6.09 18.13 -14.24
C GLU A 604 7.57 18.11 -14.64
N ILE A 605 8.46 17.75 -13.72
CA ILE A 605 9.90 17.60 -14.01
C ILE A 605 10.10 16.54 -15.10
N ARG A 606 9.42 15.38 -15.00
CA ARG A 606 9.46 14.34 -16.03
C ARG A 606 8.89 14.80 -17.37
N ILE A 607 7.79 15.55 -17.36
CA ILE A 607 7.21 16.12 -18.59
C ILE A 607 8.20 17.08 -19.24
N ASN A 608 8.86 17.95 -18.48
CA ASN A 608 9.84 18.91 -19.00
C ASN A 608 11.04 18.19 -19.63
N ILE A 609 11.60 17.20 -18.94
CA ILE A 609 12.71 16.37 -19.45
C ILE A 609 12.29 15.61 -20.71
N ASN A 610 11.11 14.98 -20.72
CA ASN A 610 10.64 14.21 -21.87
C ASN A 610 10.28 15.09 -23.07
N SER A 611 9.70 16.27 -22.84
CA SER A 611 9.42 17.28 -23.86
C SER A 611 10.72 17.74 -24.50
N TYR A 612 11.72 18.08 -23.67
CA TYR A 612 13.06 18.42 -24.11
C TYR A 612 13.68 17.30 -24.97
N LEU A 613 13.72 16.07 -24.47
CA LEU A 613 14.29 14.93 -25.20
C LEU A 613 13.54 14.64 -26.51
N SER A 614 12.23 14.86 -26.55
CA SER A 614 11.42 14.64 -27.76
C SER A 614 11.62 15.73 -28.80
N SER A 615 11.89 16.98 -28.38
CA SER A 615 12.23 18.08 -29.29
C SER A 615 13.52 17.87 -30.09
N LEU A 616 14.40 16.98 -29.62
CA LEU A 616 15.71 16.71 -30.25
C LEU A 616 15.64 15.72 -31.44
N GLY A 617 14.49 15.09 -31.68
CA GLY A 617 14.29 14.17 -32.81
C GLY A 617 15.31 13.03 -32.84
N LEU A 618 16.03 12.89 -33.96
CA LEU A 618 17.05 11.85 -34.18
C LEU A 618 18.22 11.90 -33.17
N ASN A 619 18.53 13.09 -32.62
CA ASN A 619 19.61 13.27 -31.65
C ASN A 619 19.24 12.83 -30.23
N LYS A 620 17.98 12.45 -29.98
CA LYS A 620 17.50 11.98 -28.67
C LYS A 620 18.34 10.83 -28.11
N LYS A 621 18.73 9.87 -28.97
CA LYS A 621 19.54 8.72 -28.56
C LYS A 621 20.92 9.14 -28.01
N LEU A 622 21.51 10.18 -28.58
CA LEU A 622 22.83 10.67 -28.18
C LEU A 622 22.81 11.26 -26.76
N LEU A 623 21.74 11.97 -26.37
CA LEU A 623 21.63 12.50 -25.00
C LEU A 623 21.14 11.47 -23.98
N LYS A 624 20.20 10.61 -24.37
CA LYS A 624 19.58 9.65 -23.43
C LYS A 624 20.61 8.72 -22.79
N ASP A 625 21.68 8.42 -23.52
CA ASP A 625 22.76 7.56 -23.03
C ASP A 625 23.85 8.29 -22.24
N THR A 626 23.79 9.63 -22.15
CA THR A 626 24.76 10.40 -21.37
C THR A 626 24.58 10.17 -19.87
N TYR A 627 25.69 10.31 -19.13
CA TYR A 627 25.70 10.12 -17.68
C TYR A 627 24.71 11.06 -16.97
N PRO A 628 24.64 12.38 -17.26
CA PRO A 628 23.71 13.27 -16.57
C PRO A 628 22.23 12.92 -16.77
N ILE A 629 21.82 12.52 -17.98
CA ILE A 629 20.42 12.11 -18.22
C ILE A 629 20.07 10.84 -17.47
N ARG A 630 20.96 9.85 -17.50
CA ARG A 630 20.76 8.60 -16.75
C ARG A 630 20.72 8.85 -15.24
N CYS A 631 21.52 9.78 -14.73
CA CYS A 631 21.50 10.17 -13.33
C CYS A 631 20.17 10.80 -12.92
N ILE A 632 19.63 11.76 -13.69
CA ILE A 632 18.35 12.39 -13.31
C ILE A 632 17.16 11.43 -13.48
N GLU A 633 17.17 10.57 -14.51
CA GLU A 633 16.14 9.51 -14.66
C GLU A 633 16.19 8.51 -13.50
N PHE A 634 17.40 8.08 -13.09
CA PHE A 634 17.61 7.21 -11.95
C PHE A 634 17.14 7.88 -10.64
N LEU A 635 17.55 9.13 -10.40
CA LEU A 635 17.15 9.91 -9.24
C LEU A 635 15.63 10.04 -9.13
N LEU A 636 14.97 10.47 -10.21
CA LEU A 636 13.52 10.59 -10.25
C LEU A 636 12.84 9.25 -9.98
N ASN A 637 13.37 8.14 -10.51
CA ASN A 637 12.82 6.81 -10.23
C ASN A 637 13.01 6.38 -8.77
N VAL A 638 14.16 6.67 -8.15
CA VAL A 638 14.41 6.39 -6.73
C VAL A 638 13.45 7.18 -5.85
N ILE A 639 13.29 8.48 -6.09
CA ILE A 639 12.37 9.34 -5.33
C ILE A 639 10.91 8.92 -5.55
N THR A 640 10.51 8.61 -6.79
CA THR A 640 9.12 8.22 -7.11
C THR A 640 8.70 6.91 -6.42
N HIS A 641 9.62 5.97 -6.23
CA HIS A 641 9.33 4.64 -5.68
C HIS A 641 9.83 4.45 -4.24
N ASN A 642 10.28 5.54 -3.60
CA ASN A 642 10.81 5.59 -2.23
C ASN A 642 11.84 4.47 -1.93
N VAL A 643 12.85 4.31 -2.79
CA VAL A 643 13.86 3.24 -2.65
C VAL A 643 15.06 3.72 -1.84
N GLU A 644 14.94 3.66 -0.52
CA GLU A 644 15.94 4.19 0.43
C GLU A 644 17.37 3.68 0.22
N LYS A 645 17.54 2.43 -0.27
CA LYS A 645 18.83 1.79 -0.57
C LYS A 645 19.78 2.69 -1.38
N TYR A 646 19.24 3.54 -2.26
CA TYR A 646 20.05 4.34 -3.18
C TYR A 646 20.26 5.79 -2.75
N LEU A 647 19.56 6.29 -1.73
CA LEU A 647 19.61 7.71 -1.32
C LEU A 647 21.03 8.15 -0.95
N LEU A 648 21.76 7.34 -0.19
CA LEU A 648 23.15 7.62 0.19
C LEU A 648 24.11 7.55 -1.02
N THR A 649 23.85 6.65 -1.97
CA THR A 649 24.71 6.49 -3.16
C THR A 649 24.47 7.53 -4.24
N ILE A 650 23.29 8.17 -4.26
CA ILE A 650 22.97 9.24 -5.21
C ILE A 650 23.94 10.41 -5.06
N LYS A 651 24.34 10.75 -3.83
CA LYS A 651 25.32 11.82 -3.61
C LYS A 651 26.64 11.52 -4.32
N GLU A 652 27.15 10.30 -4.15
CA GLU A 652 28.40 9.87 -4.78
C GLU A 652 28.33 9.93 -6.32
N LEU A 653 27.16 9.64 -6.90
CA LEU A 653 26.92 9.74 -8.34
C LEU A 653 26.92 11.19 -8.84
N LEU A 654 26.44 12.14 -8.04
CA LEU A 654 26.34 13.55 -8.40
C LEU A 654 27.65 14.32 -8.14
N ASP A 655 28.41 13.96 -7.10
CA ASP A 655 29.65 14.65 -6.70
C ASP A 655 30.78 14.59 -7.76
N ILE A 656 30.72 13.62 -8.68
CA ILE A 656 31.70 13.49 -9.77
C ILE A 656 31.38 14.38 -10.98
N LEU A 657 30.25 15.09 -10.98
CA LEU A 657 29.86 15.97 -12.07
C LEU A 657 30.72 17.26 -12.08
N PRO A 658 30.96 17.88 -13.25
CA PRO A 658 31.79 19.08 -13.36
C PRO A 658 31.00 20.34 -12.96
N LEU A 659 30.69 20.51 -11.67
CA LEU A 659 29.79 21.54 -11.14
C LEU A 659 30.50 22.81 -10.65
N PHE A 660 29.82 23.95 -10.74
CA PHE A 660 30.25 25.17 -10.04
C PHE A 660 30.00 25.04 -8.52
N GLU A 661 30.64 25.88 -7.70
CA GLU A 661 30.45 25.86 -6.24
C GLU A 661 28.99 26.14 -5.86
N GLU A 662 28.34 27.05 -6.58
CA GLU A 662 26.92 27.40 -6.40
C GLU A 662 25.99 26.23 -6.77
N GLU A 663 26.41 25.37 -7.69
CA GLU A 663 25.66 24.19 -8.12
C GLU A 663 25.84 23.01 -7.16
N LYS A 664 26.98 22.89 -6.48
CA LYS A 664 27.19 21.87 -5.43
C LYS A 664 26.20 22.02 -4.28
N TYR A 665 25.77 23.25 -4.02
CA TYR A 665 24.72 23.54 -3.04
C TYR A 665 23.39 22.83 -3.35
N LEU A 666 23.10 22.58 -4.64
CA LEU A 666 21.93 21.80 -5.03
C LEU A 666 22.03 20.34 -4.56
N ILE A 667 23.23 19.74 -4.65
CA ILE A 667 23.45 18.37 -4.19
C ILE A 667 23.38 18.30 -2.66
N ASP A 668 24.01 19.24 -1.97
CA ASP A 668 24.11 19.22 -0.51
C ASP A 668 22.77 19.41 0.19
N ASN A 669 21.81 20.10 -0.45
CA ASN A 669 20.47 20.28 0.11
C ASN A 669 19.47 19.22 -0.33
N LEU A 670 19.74 18.49 -1.39
CA LEU A 670 18.87 17.40 -1.86
C LEU A 670 18.64 16.33 -0.77
N LEU A 671 19.62 16.12 0.13
CA LEU A 671 19.59 15.09 1.18
C LEU A 671 19.40 15.65 2.60
N LYS A 672 19.22 16.97 2.77
CA LYS A 672 18.96 17.57 4.08
C LYS A 672 17.48 17.61 4.45
N GLU A 673 16.58 17.45 3.48
CA GLU A 673 15.13 17.61 3.70
C GLU A 673 14.33 16.31 3.84
N GLU A 674 14.92 15.13 3.59
CA GLU A 674 14.28 13.83 3.90
C GLU A 674 14.51 13.37 5.36
N GLY A 675 15.14 14.22 6.19
CA GLY A 675 15.47 13.94 7.59
C GLY A 675 14.73 14.78 8.63
N ASN A 676 13.48 15.21 8.39
CA ASN A 676 12.71 16.06 9.32
C ASN A 676 11.26 15.64 9.58
#